data_AF-G5IDL0-F1
#
_entry.id   AF-G5IDL0-F1
#
_cell.length_a   1.000
_cell.length_b   1.000
_cell.length_c   1.000
_cell.angle_alpha   90.00
_cell.angle_beta   90.00
_cell.angle_gamma   90.00
#
_symmetry.space_group_name_H-M   'P 1'
#
loop_
_entity.id
_entity.type
_entity.pdbx_description
1 polymer ?
#
loop_
_entity_poly.entity_id
_entity_poly.type
_entity_poly.pdbx_seq_one_letter_code
_entity_poly.pdbx_strand_id
1 'polypeptide(L)'
;MSTKDRETGGDKENYAGIMLTMKKRMALTDEDDTSQSQYTLFGHYDGMDIQILEQWYEMRPKRVGNYNGNTSVADSYSDKHTLKGYFPRKRISEKLEKLGIHYEFWKMAGSQHQGKRKANQKKLMLNKVPFITVSVVNLSGEFVEHEKNSSNLILSLSRELKIVAQKNGISLEDIHCAVIPSIGYADFIILFHSNDLAQNIRILDGLKGCTMSDAKGCSYAVISNSYSISGVYPSGIHQLPKKKESAVKVSIRIILKEGISTGEFDKNFNREFDNFKTNYGLSAATECFQLFGNSDCMILADMPVELFISLYFEKGFLNPSSEFFKNHIKSLYSSLIISVEGDTSVEYQKIAGEEGTEGNEDGDSLKEKPYKVRQEQFETFISALEKFCKANQCPIRLSVGLQTVMKTFLNFIQSSHCFDINRIIGDAFDVLCDVVTKDMETIRSIDEDLTILKRKIRKTDVKGERSRRNVERWEREMEELQQYRCHLLNNTIKSLSIFRERIGDYLIDLQRSDSSFMEGQSLSHPSIGSATKLLFFYNYFVNDIAKKLVETEGEHNYRDTYTFVVTSGGCDKANSCDLFSYRDPSAEGNCSLIILTIPEMSLYDVRGTLFRILHEVLHFCGKRLRCQRANYFMQAISLYIGTVFGQMQYHSLVEGEFFETIALAAASRLSAEETAEMEQKIKDIVGKHCDGIKSDAAGYLTTQTAIEQYISLTVPYNSLFGTFLSEDAREILYHILIPQVGCSAMEKGNGILSSWLYQDISRHYKEILDELLTEFEGTGIQYSQLNIANQKAEYYLKNWRCGDFDKKSYRFIQVILHKFLGNRIFLDDGQEYVRRDIFSLDELSDSILLVMQELYSDCIAVTVLGMNIEDFLLAFVYEMWDIQQAFPVTLLNVMRVGAELNILYGVTDRLEEEQRSAIIKKCGYWENCGFEYQLDASKLCDWIDDLLKMYQDMNCESFMGPVKEYIKACVKIFRNNRDFSSERSFYKLTDIENNDALYDMLDSIIRQWKMLSAAKQEAVKE
;
A
#
# COMPACT_ATOMS: atom_id res chain seq x y z
N MET A 1 -49.11 13.36 3.25
CA MET A 1 -49.53 12.98 4.61
C MET A 1 -48.47 12.06 5.19
N SER A 2 -48.05 12.33 6.42
CA SER A 2 -46.88 11.77 7.09
C SER A 2 -47.03 10.29 7.46
N THR A 3 -46.03 9.49 7.09
CA THR A 3 -45.71 8.19 7.70
C THR A 3 -44.45 8.36 8.54
N LYS A 4 -44.60 9.09 9.65
CA LYS A 4 -43.81 8.88 10.85
C LYS A 4 -44.68 8.09 11.82
N ASP A 5 -44.03 7.13 12.46
CA ASP A 5 -44.48 6.37 13.63
C ASP A 5 -45.20 5.04 13.38
N ARG A 6 -44.42 3.98 13.68
CA ARG A 6 -44.72 2.62 14.18
C ARG A 6 -43.99 1.56 13.33
N GLU A 7 -43.20 0.64 13.85
CA GLU A 7 -42.98 0.22 15.24
C GLU A 7 -41.72 -0.68 15.27
N THR A 8 -40.83 -0.42 16.24
CA THR A 8 -40.02 -1.39 17.00
C THR A 8 -39.32 -2.54 16.25
N GLY A 9 -38.13 -2.26 15.70
CA GLY A 9 -37.02 -3.21 15.65
C GLY A 9 -35.98 -2.78 16.67
N GLY A 10 -35.52 -3.69 17.53
CA GLY A 10 -34.63 -3.39 18.66
C GLY A 10 -33.40 -2.56 18.28
N ASP A 11 -32.96 -1.70 19.21
CA ASP A 11 -31.78 -0.85 19.08
C ASP A 11 -30.59 -1.67 18.55
N LYS A 12 -30.35 -1.60 17.24
CA LYS A 12 -29.10 -2.05 16.64
C LYS A 12 -28.02 -1.10 17.18
N GLU A 13 -27.19 -1.61 18.09
CA GLU A 13 -26.04 -0.88 18.62
C GLU A 13 -25.19 -0.37 17.47
N ASN A 14 -25.10 0.94 17.28
CA ASN A 14 -24.20 1.56 16.30
C ASN A 14 -22.76 1.57 16.83
N TYR A 15 -21.78 1.35 15.96
CA TYR A 15 -20.38 1.61 16.24
C TYR A 15 -20.19 3.04 16.75
N ALA A 16 -19.21 3.25 17.63
CA ALA A 16 -18.84 4.58 18.10
C ALA A 16 -17.32 4.72 18.04
N GLY A 17 -16.86 5.61 17.17
CA GLY A 17 -15.49 6.12 17.13
C GLY A 17 -15.37 7.47 17.85
N ILE A 18 -14.15 7.88 18.16
CA ILE A 18 -13.84 9.23 18.66
C ILE A 18 -12.62 9.78 17.93
N MET A 19 -12.71 11.04 17.51
CA MET A 19 -11.61 11.82 16.97
C MET A 19 -11.33 13.02 17.88
N LEU A 20 -10.05 13.22 18.20
CA LEU A 20 -9.55 14.37 18.94
C LEU A 20 -8.66 15.18 17.99
N THR A 21 -9.21 16.24 17.43
CA THR A 21 -8.50 17.09 16.44
C THR A 21 -7.89 18.27 17.16
N MET A 22 -6.58 18.24 17.31
CA MET A 22 -5.78 19.31 17.89
C MET A 22 -5.30 20.25 16.80
N LYS A 23 -5.29 21.55 17.08
CA LYS A 23 -5.06 22.61 16.09
C LYS A 23 -4.02 23.60 16.59
N LYS A 24 -3.03 23.89 15.74
CA LYS A 24 -1.98 24.87 15.98
C LYS A 24 -2.25 26.11 15.14
N ARG A 25 -2.26 27.27 15.76
CA ARG A 25 -2.54 28.53 15.06
C ARG A 25 -1.35 29.02 14.26
N MET A 26 -1.63 29.68 13.14
CA MET A 26 -0.60 30.37 12.37
C MET A 26 0.05 31.48 13.22
N ALA A 27 1.36 31.69 13.02
CA ALA A 27 2.02 32.86 13.56
C ALA A 27 1.43 34.12 12.89
N LEU A 28 1.10 35.14 13.69
CA LEU A 28 0.56 36.45 13.24
C LEU A 28 -0.94 36.49 12.91
N THR A 29 -1.80 35.64 13.47
CA THR A 29 -3.26 35.82 13.37
C THR A 29 -3.72 37.02 14.22
N ASP A 30 -4.28 38.04 13.56
CA ASP A 30 -4.88 39.23 14.21
C ASP A 30 -6.39 39.03 14.55
N GLU A 31 -6.94 37.86 14.23
CA GLU A 31 -8.34 37.50 14.49
C GLU A 31 -8.49 36.61 15.74
N ASP A 32 -9.58 36.79 16.48
CA ASP A 32 -9.92 35.91 17.61
C ASP A 32 -10.43 34.55 17.10
N ASP A 33 -9.53 33.57 17.05
CA ASP A 33 -9.84 32.19 16.65
C ASP A 33 -10.14 31.27 17.84
N THR A 34 -10.14 31.78 19.09
CA THR A 34 -10.42 30.97 20.29
C THR A 34 -11.83 30.39 20.29
N SER A 35 -12.75 30.98 19.53
CA SER A 35 -14.13 30.50 19.31
C SER A 35 -14.27 29.42 18.23
N GLN A 36 -13.21 29.18 17.44
CA GLN A 36 -13.21 28.23 16.32
C GLN A 36 -12.81 26.81 16.74
N SER A 37 -12.52 26.59 18.02
CA SER A 37 -12.24 25.29 18.62
C SER A 37 -13.16 25.05 19.82
N GLN A 38 -13.52 23.80 20.07
CA GLN A 38 -14.36 23.42 21.21
C GLN A 38 -13.64 23.67 22.54
N TYR A 39 -12.35 23.36 22.60
CA TYR A 39 -11.49 23.56 23.75
C TYR A 39 -10.27 24.38 23.36
N THR A 40 -9.76 25.16 24.30
CA THR A 40 -8.44 25.81 24.19
C THR A 40 -7.45 25.01 25.02
N LEU A 41 -6.30 24.68 24.44
CA LEU A 41 -5.30 23.82 25.06
C LEU A 41 -4.16 24.61 25.70
N PHE A 42 -3.54 24.00 26.70
CA PHE A 42 -2.25 24.40 27.26
C PHE A 42 -1.19 23.48 26.68
N GLY A 43 -0.18 24.02 25.99
CA GLY A 43 0.84 23.21 25.33
C GLY A 43 1.32 23.79 24.00
N HIS A 44 1.79 22.91 23.12
CA HIS A 44 2.11 23.28 21.74
C HIS A 44 0.85 23.62 20.93
N TYR A 45 -0.15 22.74 20.93
CA TYR A 45 -1.43 22.99 20.27
C TYR A 45 -2.25 24.01 21.03
N ASP A 46 -3.03 24.81 20.30
CA ASP A 46 -3.80 25.93 20.85
C ASP A 46 -5.28 25.59 21.03
N GLY A 47 -5.81 24.70 20.20
CA GLY A 47 -7.22 24.32 20.20
C GLY A 47 -7.44 22.82 20.03
N MET A 48 -8.60 22.32 20.47
CA MET A 48 -9.03 20.94 20.24
C MET A 48 -10.53 20.83 19.99
N ASP A 49 -10.91 19.95 19.08
CA ASP A 49 -12.28 19.50 18.85
C ASP A 49 -12.44 18.02 19.17
N ILE A 50 -13.60 17.64 19.72
CA ILE A 50 -13.97 16.23 19.94
C ILE A 50 -15.15 15.89 19.05
N GLN A 51 -15.02 14.79 18.30
CA GLN A 51 -16.02 14.32 17.36
C GLN A 51 -16.30 12.85 17.60
N ILE A 52 -17.58 12.49 17.68
CA ILE A 52 -18.03 11.10 17.73
C ILE A 52 -18.35 10.66 16.31
N LEU A 53 -17.83 9.50 15.94
CA LEU A 53 -18.07 8.86 14.66
C LEU A 53 -19.07 7.73 14.85
N GLU A 54 -20.06 7.63 13.97
CA GLU A 54 -21.05 6.55 14.03
C GLU A 54 -20.64 5.36 13.17
N GLN A 55 -19.64 5.56 12.30
CA GLN A 55 -19.24 4.60 11.28
C GLN A 55 -17.71 4.46 11.16
N TRP A 56 -17.23 3.23 10.95
CA TRP A 56 -15.79 2.92 10.85
C TRP A 56 -15.09 3.72 9.75
N TYR A 57 -15.71 3.79 8.58
CA TYR A 57 -15.12 4.44 7.40
C TYR A 57 -15.07 5.97 7.49
N GLU A 58 -15.64 6.58 8.53
CA GLU A 58 -15.48 8.01 8.84
C GLU A 58 -14.08 8.36 9.37
N MET A 59 -13.31 7.36 9.83
CA MET A 59 -11.93 7.58 10.29
C MET A 59 -10.92 7.86 9.16
N ARG A 60 -11.33 7.72 7.90
CA ARG A 60 -10.47 7.90 6.73
C ARG A 60 -10.13 9.38 6.49
N PRO A 61 -8.93 9.71 5.97
CA PRO A 61 -8.48 11.09 5.74
C PRO A 61 -9.49 12.00 5.03
N LYS A 62 -10.22 11.50 4.01
CA LYS A 62 -11.26 12.27 3.31
C LYS A 62 -12.41 12.69 4.24
N ARG A 63 -12.88 11.77 5.07
CA ARG A 63 -13.98 12.01 6.03
C ARG A 63 -13.52 12.90 7.19
N VAL A 64 -12.28 12.75 7.66
CA VAL A 64 -11.66 13.67 8.63
C VAL A 64 -11.73 15.13 8.16
N GLY A 65 -11.59 15.37 6.84
CA GLY A 65 -11.78 16.69 6.22
C GLY A 65 -13.18 17.30 6.46
N ASN A 66 -14.25 16.49 6.41
CA ASN A 66 -15.63 16.96 6.63
C ASN A 66 -15.85 17.49 8.06
N TYR A 67 -14.99 17.10 8.99
CA TYR A 67 -15.02 17.55 10.38
C TYR A 67 -13.90 18.54 10.72
N ASN A 68 -13.36 19.25 9.72
CA ASN A 68 -12.31 20.26 9.91
C ASN A 68 -11.00 19.68 10.52
N GLY A 69 -10.72 18.40 10.28
CA GLY A 69 -9.49 17.74 10.75
C GLY A 69 -8.27 17.96 9.84
N ASN A 70 -8.47 18.32 8.57
CA ASN A 70 -7.38 18.55 7.62
C ASN A 70 -7.01 20.04 7.57
N THR A 71 -5.72 20.34 7.42
CA THR A 71 -5.20 21.70 7.23
C THR A 71 -5.55 22.22 5.83
N SER A 72 -5.94 23.49 5.72
CA SER A 72 -6.31 24.15 4.46
C SER A 72 -5.68 25.53 4.40
N VAL A 73 -5.27 25.99 3.21
CA VAL A 73 -4.73 27.35 3.02
C VAL A 73 -5.69 28.45 3.49
N ALA A 74 -6.99 28.17 3.50
CA ALA A 74 -8.01 29.12 3.93
C ALA A 74 -8.23 29.16 5.45
N ASP A 75 -7.61 28.27 6.22
CA ASP A 75 -7.77 28.23 7.67
C ASP A 75 -6.76 29.13 8.40
N SER A 76 -7.07 29.45 9.66
CA SER A 76 -6.22 30.22 10.58
C SER A 76 -5.18 29.34 11.29
N TYR A 77 -5.01 28.08 10.87
CA TYR A 77 -4.24 27.07 11.59
C TYR A 77 -3.04 26.59 10.76
N SER A 78 -1.83 26.67 11.31
CA SER A 78 -0.64 26.17 10.62
C SER A 78 -0.54 24.65 10.61
N ASP A 79 -1.17 23.98 11.57
CA ASP A 79 -1.11 22.51 11.70
C ASP A 79 -2.37 21.96 12.37
N LYS A 80 -2.77 20.74 11.99
CA LYS A 80 -3.87 19.99 12.58
C LYS A 80 -3.49 18.51 12.65
N HIS A 81 -3.86 17.88 13.75
CA HIS A 81 -3.63 16.45 13.95
C HIS A 81 -4.77 15.81 14.69
N THR A 82 -5.10 14.59 14.29
CA THR A 82 -6.27 13.88 14.77
C THR A 82 -5.87 12.56 15.40
N LEU A 83 -6.01 12.46 16.72
CA LEU A 83 -5.97 11.17 17.41
C LEU A 83 -7.27 10.42 17.16
N LYS A 84 -7.17 9.12 16.87
CA LYS A 84 -8.30 8.26 16.53
C LYS A 84 -8.39 7.10 17.50
N GLY A 85 -9.56 6.95 18.12
CA GLY A 85 -9.89 5.84 18.99
C GLY A 85 -11.29 5.34 18.76
N TYR A 86 -11.63 4.22 19.40
CA TYR A 86 -12.97 3.65 19.33
C TYR A 86 -13.46 3.25 20.71
N PHE A 87 -14.77 3.35 20.95
CA PHE A 87 -15.34 2.95 22.23
C PHE A 87 -15.28 1.41 22.36
N PRO A 88 -15.06 0.87 23.57
CA PRO A 88 -15.10 -0.58 23.77
C PRO A 88 -16.49 -1.16 23.42
N ARG A 89 -16.51 -2.42 22.97
CA ARG A 89 -17.76 -3.18 22.75
C ARG A 89 -18.64 -3.12 24.01
N LYS A 90 -19.96 -3.02 23.83
CA LYS A 90 -20.91 -2.70 24.91
C LYS A 90 -20.76 -3.56 26.17
N ARG A 91 -20.58 -4.87 26.02
CA ARG A 91 -20.39 -5.77 27.18
C ARG A 91 -19.16 -5.39 28.04
N ILE A 92 -18.13 -4.81 27.42
CA ILE A 92 -16.95 -4.30 28.10
C ILE A 92 -17.24 -2.90 28.66
N SER A 93 -17.87 -2.01 27.88
CA SER A 93 -18.21 -0.67 28.34
C SER A 93 -19.10 -0.70 29.59
N GLU A 94 -20.11 -1.56 29.64
CA GLU A 94 -20.98 -1.76 30.82
C GLU A 94 -20.23 -2.23 32.07
N LYS A 95 -19.13 -2.99 31.91
CA LYS A 95 -18.28 -3.39 33.03
C LYS A 95 -17.39 -2.24 33.49
N LEU A 96 -16.89 -1.45 32.56
CA LEU A 96 -16.06 -0.28 32.83
C LEU A 96 -16.87 0.84 33.48
N GLU A 97 -18.13 1.02 33.10
CA GLU A 97 -19.04 1.96 33.77
C GLU A 97 -19.24 1.62 35.25
N LYS A 98 -19.29 0.33 35.62
CA LYS A 98 -19.31 -0.11 37.04
C LYS A 98 -18.00 0.17 37.79
N LEU A 99 -16.92 0.49 37.08
CA LEU A 99 -15.66 0.94 37.68
C LEU A 99 -15.58 2.47 37.82
N GLY A 100 -16.59 3.21 37.33
CA GLY A 100 -16.64 4.67 37.34
C GLY A 100 -16.12 5.33 36.05
N ILE A 101 -15.94 4.54 34.97
CA ILE A 101 -15.53 5.04 33.64
C ILE A 101 -16.78 5.50 32.87
N HIS A 102 -16.85 6.76 32.44
CA HIS A 102 -18.11 7.39 32.03
C HIS A 102 -18.24 7.63 30.51
N TYR A 103 -18.63 6.61 29.74
CA TYR A 103 -18.67 6.72 28.26
C TYR A 103 -19.80 7.58 27.70
N GLU A 104 -21.00 7.54 28.31
CA GLU A 104 -22.14 8.33 27.85
C GLU A 104 -21.89 9.85 27.89
N PHE A 105 -21.10 10.31 28.87
CA PHE A 105 -20.63 11.70 28.91
C PHE A 105 -19.88 12.08 27.64
N TRP A 106 -18.91 11.27 27.22
CA TRP A 106 -18.07 11.55 26.05
C TRP A 106 -18.84 11.47 24.74
N LYS A 107 -19.79 10.53 24.62
CA LYS A 107 -20.72 10.48 23.48
C LYS A 107 -21.53 11.78 23.36
N MET A 108 -21.99 12.34 24.49
CA MET A 108 -22.68 13.63 24.47
C MET A 108 -21.72 14.80 24.19
N ALA A 109 -20.52 14.79 24.78
CA ALA A 109 -19.51 15.85 24.63
C ALA A 109 -18.99 16.00 23.19
N GLY A 110 -18.85 14.92 22.42
CA GLY A 110 -18.39 14.99 21.03
C GLY A 110 -19.51 15.05 19.97
N SER A 111 -20.78 15.08 20.36
CA SER A 111 -21.90 15.11 19.41
C SER A 111 -22.07 16.48 18.73
N GLN A 112 -22.23 16.50 17.39
CA GLN A 112 -22.34 17.75 16.60
C GLN A 112 -23.78 18.11 16.19
N HIS A 113 -24.63 17.13 15.87
CA HIS A 113 -25.99 17.35 15.37
C HIS A 113 -27.06 17.12 16.44
N GLN A 114 -27.15 18.06 17.36
CA GLN A 114 -28.15 18.02 18.42
C GLN A 114 -29.17 19.15 18.23
N GLY A 115 -30.47 18.82 18.18
CA GLY A 115 -31.52 19.84 18.21
C GLY A 115 -31.34 20.78 19.42
N LYS A 116 -31.81 22.04 19.32
CA LYS A 116 -31.53 23.15 20.27
C LYS A 116 -31.51 22.74 21.75
N ARG A 117 -32.44 21.88 22.18
CA ARG A 117 -32.53 21.38 23.57
C ARG A 117 -31.32 20.55 24.00
N LYS A 118 -30.88 19.61 23.18
CA LYS A 118 -29.73 18.73 23.46
C LYS A 118 -28.41 19.51 23.41
N ALA A 119 -28.26 20.44 22.45
CA ALA A 119 -27.13 21.36 22.39
C ALA A 119 -27.00 22.24 23.66
N ASN A 120 -28.13 22.76 24.18
CA ASN A 120 -28.13 23.50 25.44
C ASN A 120 -27.76 22.62 26.64
N GLN A 121 -28.20 21.36 26.67
CA GLN A 121 -27.83 20.40 27.70
C GLN A 121 -26.33 20.08 27.68
N LYS A 122 -25.77 19.83 26.49
CA LYS A 122 -24.32 19.67 26.27
C LYS A 122 -23.55 20.88 26.82
N LYS A 123 -23.95 22.10 26.44
CA LYS A 123 -23.30 23.33 26.91
C LYS A 123 -23.36 23.48 28.43
N LEU A 124 -24.53 23.21 29.04
CA LEU A 124 -24.70 23.27 30.48
C LEU A 124 -23.83 22.24 31.21
N MET A 125 -23.69 21.04 30.65
CA MET A 125 -22.84 19.98 31.20
C MET A 125 -21.36 20.39 31.14
N LEU A 126 -20.86 20.80 29.97
CA LEU A 126 -19.46 21.17 29.78
C LEU A 126 -19.06 22.40 30.61
N ASN A 127 -19.98 23.34 30.82
CA ASN A 127 -19.75 24.52 31.66
C ASN A 127 -19.48 24.17 33.13
N LYS A 128 -20.07 23.09 33.65
CA LYS A 128 -19.99 22.69 35.07
C LYS A 128 -18.69 22.03 35.46
N VAL A 129 -17.87 21.61 34.50
CA VAL A 129 -16.64 20.82 34.67
C VAL A 129 -15.62 21.24 33.61
N PRO A 130 -15.20 22.51 33.52
CA PRO A 130 -14.65 23.06 32.28
C PRO A 130 -13.27 22.53 31.86
N PHE A 131 -12.52 21.85 32.73
CA PHE A 131 -11.17 21.38 32.38
C PHE A 131 -11.21 20.04 31.68
N ILE A 132 -10.44 19.93 30.60
CA ILE A 132 -10.20 18.68 29.88
C ILE A 132 -8.75 18.27 30.02
N THR A 133 -8.48 16.96 30.11
CA THR A 133 -7.15 16.41 29.98
C THR A 133 -7.20 15.17 29.10
N VAL A 134 -6.36 15.16 28.07
CA VAL A 134 -6.16 14.04 27.17
C VAL A 134 -4.78 13.48 27.45
N SER A 135 -4.71 12.21 27.82
CA SER A 135 -3.46 11.51 28.04
C SER A 135 -3.36 10.31 27.11
N VAL A 136 -2.28 10.26 26.35
CA VAL A 136 -1.95 9.17 25.44
C VAL A 136 -0.97 8.26 26.18
N VAL A 137 -1.31 6.98 26.34
CA VAL A 137 -0.61 6.06 27.24
C VAL A 137 -0.19 4.79 26.51
N ASN A 138 1.06 4.39 26.74
CA ASN A 138 1.63 3.11 26.33
C ASN A 138 1.85 2.22 27.55
N LEU A 139 1.44 0.97 27.43
CA LEU A 139 1.65 -0.05 28.44
C LEU A 139 3.10 -0.53 28.43
N SER A 140 3.56 -1.10 29.53
CA SER A 140 4.85 -1.81 29.55
C SER A 140 4.73 -3.17 28.86
N GLY A 141 5.85 -3.68 28.32
CA GLY A 141 5.88 -4.99 27.68
C GLY A 141 5.47 -6.10 28.64
N GLU A 142 5.97 -6.05 29.87
CA GLU A 142 5.69 -7.02 30.94
C GLU A 142 4.20 -7.04 31.30
N PHE A 143 3.56 -5.87 31.42
CA PHE A 143 2.13 -5.78 31.71
C PHE A 143 1.29 -6.38 30.57
N VAL A 144 1.70 -6.18 29.31
CA VAL A 144 1.01 -6.75 28.15
C VAL A 144 1.18 -8.27 28.08
N GLU A 145 2.36 -8.80 28.39
CA GLU A 145 2.65 -10.25 28.39
C GLU A 145 1.82 -11.01 29.44
N HIS A 146 1.63 -10.42 30.63
CA HIS A 146 0.85 -11.05 31.69
C HIS A 146 -0.66 -11.12 31.38
N GLU A 147 -1.18 -10.24 30.53
CA GLU A 147 -2.60 -10.11 30.22
C GLU A 147 -2.97 -10.73 28.86
N LYS A 148 -3.57 -11.93 28.90
CA LYS A 148 -3.81 -12.81 27.74
C LYS A 148 -4.67 -12.22 26.60
N ASN A 149 -5.43 -11.13 26.80
CA ASN A 149 -6.35 -10.60 25.76
C ASN A 149 -6.51 -9.06 25.83
N SER A 150 -6.81 -8.41 24.70
CA SER A 150 -7.07 -6.96 24.56
C SER A 150 -8.16 -6.45 25.51
N SER A 151 -9.28 -7.18 25.59
CA SER A 151 -10.40 -6.87 26.47
C SER A 151 -10.01 -6.92 27.95
N ASN A 152 -9.01 -7.74 28.30
CA ASN A 152 -8.50 -7.82 29.67
C ASN A 152 -7.57 -6.64 29.97
N LEU A 153 -6.76 -6.17 29.00
CA LEU A 153 -5.88 -5.02 29.19
C LEU A 153 -6.64 -3.77 29.61
N ILE A 154 -7.71 -3.41 28.89
CA ILE A 154 -8.47 -2.20 29.22
C ILE A 154 -9.15 -2.33 30.59
N LEU A 155 -9.64 -3.53 30.94
CA LEU A 155 -10.23 -3.81 32.25
C LEU A 155 -9.18 -3.73 33.36
N SER A 156 -7.98 -4.29 33.15
CA SER A 156 -6.90 -4.26 34.13
C SER A 156 -6.33 -2.86 34.30
N LEU A 157 -6.06 -2.12 33.22
CA LEU A 157 -5.68 -0.71 33.28
C LEU A 157 -6.72 0.14 34.02
N SER A 158 -8.00 -0.10 33.75
CA SER A 158 -9.11 0.62 34.40
C SER A 158 -9.27 0.28 35.89
N ARG A 159 -8.91 -0.95 36.30
CA ARG A 159 -8.83 -1.32 37.73
C ARG A 159 -7.70 -0.58 38.42
N GLU A 160 -6.52 -0.53 37.81
CA GLU A 160 -5.38 0.21 38.37
C GLU A 160 -5.68 1.70 38.47
N LEU A 161 -6.30 2.30 37.44
CA LEU A 161 -6.81 3.68 37.49
C LEU A 161 -7.77 3.91 38.66
N LYS A 162 -8.70 2.98 38.91
CA LYS A 162 -9.63 3.05 40.04
C LYS A 162 -8.90 2.99 41.38
N ILE A 163 -7.90 2.10 41.51
CA ILE A 163 -7.09 1.99 42.73
C ILE A 163 -6.31 3.28 42.98
N VAL A 164 -5.68 3.84 41.95
CA VAL A 164 -4.94 5.11 42.03
C VAL A 164 -5.87 6.27 42.40
N ALA A 165 -7.06 6.34 41.80
CA ALA A 165 -8.05 7.36 42.11
C ALA A 165 -8.53 7.26 43.57
N GLN A 166 -8.81 6.04 44.06
CA GLN A 166 -9.19 5.80 45.45
C GLN A 166 -8.11 6.20 46.44
N LYS A 167 -6.82 5.90 46.16
CA LYS A 167 -5.68 6.33 46.99
C LYS A 167 -5.58 7.86 47.10
N ASN A 168 -5.95 8.57 46.05
CA ASN A 168 -5.95 10.04 46.01
C ASN A 168 -7.27 10.68 46.50
N GLY A 169 -8.26 9.87 46.91
CA GLY A 169 -9.57 10.36 47.34
C GLY A 169 -10.41 10.97 46.21
N ILE A 170 -10.18 10.55 44.97
CA ILE A 170 -10.87 11.08 43.77
C ILE A 170 -11.83 10.02 43.23
N SER A 171 -13.06 10.43 42.90
CA SER A 171 -14.02 9.59 42.18
C SER A 171 -13.80 9.73 40.67
N LEU A 172 -13.65 8.60 39.97
CA LEU A 172 -13.52 8.59 38.50
C LEU A 172 -14.78 9.12 37.80
N GLU A 173 -15.96 8.96 38.41
CA GLU A 173 -17.23 9.45 37.87
C GLU A 173 -17.30 10.98 37.92
N ASP A 174 -16.79 11.60 38.99
CA ASP A 174 -16.82 13.05 39.22
C ASP A 174 -15.90 13.81 38.26
N ILE A 175 -14.85 13.15 37.77
CA ILE A 175 -13.92 13.69 36.76
C ILE A 175 -14.20 13.13 35.35
N HIS A 176 -15.34 12.45 35.19
CA HIS A 176 -15.81 11.85 33.93
C HIS A 176 -14.71 11.12 33.14
N CYS A 177 -13.95 10.26 33.84
CA CYS A 177 -12.84 9.52 33.24
C CYS A 177 -13.33 8.58 32.12
N ALA A 178 -12.63 8.52 30.99
CA ALA A 178 -12.79 7.49 29.97
C ALA A 178 -11.45 6.87 29.56
N VAL A 179 -11.45 5.58 29.26
CA VAL A 179 -10.31 4.87 28.66
C VAL A 179 -10.74 4.37 27.29
N ILE A 180 -10.03 4.78 26.25
CA ILE A 180 -10.38 4.57 24.85
C ILE A 180 -9.23 3.84 24.16
N PRO A 181 -9.44 2.65 23.59
CA PRO A 181 -8.49 2.02 22.67
C PRO A 181 -8.12 2.94 21.50
N SER A 182 -6.82 3.12 21.27
CA SER A 182 -6.30 3.88 20.11
C SER A 182 -6.03 2.94 18.93
N ILE A 183 -6.14 3.46 17.70
CA ILE A 183 -5.73 2.78 16.46
C ILE A 183 -4.33 3.27 15.99
N GLY A 184 -3.85 4.37 16.59
CA GLY A 184 -2.54 4.96 16.34
C GLY A 184 -1.41 4.24 17.06
N TYR A 185 -0.28 4.94 17.20
CA TYR A 185 0.90 4.42 17.91
C TYR A 185 0.60 4.18 19.39
N ALA A 186 -0.27 4.96 20.04
CA ALA A 186 -0.59 4.74 21.44
C ALA A 186 -1.40 3.47 21.71
N ASP A 187 -1.27 2.86 22.90
CA ASP A 187 -2.18 1.79 23.32
C ASP A 187 -3.58 2.32 23.64
N PHE A 188 -3.66 3.31 24.53
CA PHE A 188 -4.91 3.88 25.02
C PHE A 188 -4.86 5.41 25.10
N ILE A 189 -6.03 6.02 24.93
CA ILE A 189 -6.28 7.42 25.23
C ILE A 189 -7.12 7.46 26.52
N ILE A 190 -6.60 8.13 27.54
CA ILE A 190 -7.30 8.41 28.79
C ILE A 190 -7.80 9.85 28.74
N LEU A 191 -9.11 10.01 28.94
CA LEU A 191 -9.79 11.30 28.89
C LEU A 191 -10.32 11.64 30.27
N PHE A 192 -10.13 12.89 30.70
CA PHE A 192 -10.69 13.43 31.92
C PHE A 192 -11.42 14.73 31.63
N HIS A 193 -12.54 14.94 32.31
CA HIS A 193 -13.30 16.18 32.26
C HIS A 193 -13.70 16.57 33.69
N SER A 194 -13.04 17.57 34.26
CA SER A 194 -13.08 17.85 35.70
C SER A 194 -13.27 19.33 36.03
N ASN A 195 -13.52 19.61 37.31
CA ASN A 195 -13.55 20.96 37.86
C ASN A 195 -12.21 21.43 38.42
N ASP A 196 -11.27 20.51 38.58
CA ASP A 196 -9.97 20.76 39.17
C ASP A 196 -8.91 19.99 38.39
N LEU A 197 -8.04 20.72 37.71
CA LEU A 197 -6.98 20.14 36.88
C LEU A 197 -5.98 19.34 37.72
N ALA A 198 -5.76 19.70 38.99
CA ALA A 198 -4.83 18.99 39.87
C ALA A 198 -5.29 17.54 40.13
N GLN A 199 -6.59 17.27 40.11
CA GLN A 199 -7.14 15.91 40.29
C GLN A 199 -6.71 14.99 39.14
N ASN A 200 -6.80 15.48 37.91
CA ASN A 200 -6.45 14.69 36.72
C ASN A 200 -4.97 14.33 36.73
N ILE A 201 -4.11 15.30 37.07
CA ILE A 201 -2.67 15.08 37.03
C ILE A 201 -2.20 14.16 38.16
N ARG A 202 -2.76 14.27 39.38
CA ARG A 202 -2.45 13.32 40.48
C ARG A 202 -2.76 11.87 40.12
N ILE A 203 -3.84 11.64 39.36
CA ILE A 203 -4.17 10.30 38.87
C ILE A 203 -3.15 9.82 37.85
N LEU A 204 -2.75 10.70 36.91
CA LEU A 204 -1.75 10.36 35.90
C LEU A 204 -0.37 10.08 36.51
N ASP A 205 0.08 10.89 37.47
CA ASP A 205 1.35 10.67 38.17
C ASP A 205 1.31 9.40 39.03
N GLY A 206 0.18 9.15 39.71
CA GLY A 206 -0.03 7.90 40.44
C GLY A 206 -0.04 6.67 39.52
N LEU A 207 -0.52 6.80 38.29
CA LEU A 207 -0.49 5.73 37.29
C LEU A 207 0.94 5.49 36.76
N LYS A 208 1.72 6.55 36.54
CA LYS A 208 3.15 6.46 36.16
C LYS A 208 3.98 5.74 37.22
N GLY A 209 3.71 6.01 38.49
CA GLY A 209 4.36 5.32 39.62
C GLY A 209 3.80 3.93 39.92
N CYS A 210 2.83 3.43 39.15
CA CYS A 210 2.19 2.16 39.43
C CYS A 210 3.08 0.98 38.98
N THR A 211 3.38 0.09 39.93
CA THR A 211 4.11 -1.14 39.68
C THR A 211 3.29 -2.36 40.12
N MET A 212 3.40 -3.44 39.35
CA MET A 212 2.84 -4.75 39.65
C MET A 212 3.96 -5.75 39.96
N SER A 213 3.60 -6.91 40.49
CA SER A 213 4.55 -8.00 40.73
C SER A 213 4.16 -9.21 39.91
N ASP A 214 5.14 -9.84 39.26
CA ASP A 214 4.94 -11.09 38.52
C ASP A 214 4.77 -12.29 39.48
N ALA A 215 4.50 -13.47 38.93
CA ALA A 215 4.37 -14.70 39.70
C ALA A 215 5.67 -15.12 40.44
N LYS A 216 6.80 -14.50 40.11
CA LYS A 216 8.13 -14.72 40.72
C LYS A 216 8.49 -13.62 41.73
N GLY A 217 7.61 -12.63 41.95
CA GLY A 217 7.83 -11.51 42.87
C GLY A 217 8.64 -10.34 42.30
N CYS A 218 8.98 -10.34 41.02
CA CYS A 218 9.69 -9.25 40.36
C CYS A 218 8.70 -8.11 40.04
N SER A 219 9.07 -6.88 40.39
CA SER A 219 8.21 -5.71 40.17
C SER A 219 8.42 -5.11 38.77
N TYR A 220 7.34 -4.79 38.06
CA TYR A 220 7.37 -4.14 36.75
C TYR A 220 6.36 -2.99 36.69
N ALA A 221 6.66 -1.95 35.92
CA ALA A 221 5.76 -0.80 35.75
C ALA A 221 4.51 -1.17 34.95
N VAL A 222 3.36 -0.53 35.19
CA VAL A 222 2.14 -0.75 34.38
C VAL A 222 2.22 -0.02 33.05
N ILE A 223 2.69 1.24 33.07
CA ILE A 223 2.82 2.07 31.88
C ILE A 223 4.30 2.34 31.59
N SER A 224 4.67 2.26 30.32
CA SER A 224 6.02 2.57 29.86
C SER A 224 6.21 4.05 29.61
N ASN A 225 5.16 4.72 29.10
CA ASN A 225 5.16 6.14 28.84
C ASN A 225 3.74 6.71 28.82
N SER A 226 3.61 8.01 29.11
CA SER A 226 2.37 8.75 28.97
C SER A 226 2.64 10.22 28.63
N TYR A 227 1.94 10.74 27.62
CA TYR A 227 1.99 12.14 27.23
C TYR A 227 0.62 12.78 27.46
N SER A 228 0.57 13.94 28.09
CA SER A 228 -0.70 14.55 28.49
C SER A 228 -0.79 16.01 28.07
N ILE A 229 -1.94 16.40 27.53
CA ILE A 229 -2.29 17.77 27.20
C ILE A 229 -3.59 18.11 27.91
N SER A 230 -3.65 19.32 28.45
CA SER A 230 -4.82 19.79 29.17
C SER A 230 -5.36 21.03 28.50
N GLY A 231 -6.63 21.33 28.76
CA GLY A 231 -7.28 22.48 28.19
C GLY A 231 -8.51 22.87 28.97
N VAL A 232 -9.21 23.86 28.45
CA VAL A 232 -10.41 24.43 29.07
C VAL A 232 -11.50 24.66 28.03
N TYR A 233 -12.74 24.40 28.42
CA TYR A 233 -13.93 24.75 27.64
C TYR A 233 -14.22 26.24 27.82
N PRO A 234 -14.12 27.08 26.76
CA PRO A 234 -14.13 28.54 26.92
C PRO A 234 -15.38 29.11 27.59
N SER A 235 -16.56 28.54 27.32
CA SER A 235 -17.82 29.01 27.92
C SER A 235 -17.97 28.69 29.42
N GLY A 236 -17.19 27.74 29.94
CA GLY A 236 -17.24 27.32 31.34
C GLY A 236 -16.33 28.14 32.26
N ILE A 237 -15.45 28.98 31.69
CA ILE A 237 -14.49 29.81 32.44
C ILE A 237 -15.19 30.71 33.46
N HIS A 238 -16.35 31.28 33.11
CA HIS A 238 -17.10 32.18 34.01
C HIS A 238 -17.63 31.50 35.28
N GLN A 239 -17.67 30.16 35.32
CA GLN A 239 -18.13 29.38 36.46
C GLN A 239 -16.98 29.01 37.41
N LEU A 240 -15.72 29.25 37.01
CA LEU A 240 -14.56 28.96 37.85
C LEU A 240 -14.48 29.93 39.03
N PRO A 241 -14.16 29.45 40.24
CA PRO A 241 -14.02 30.30 41.41
C PRO A 241 -12.83 31.25 41.26
N LYS A 242 -13.08 32.57 41.28
CA LYS A 242 -12.07 33.63 41.08
C LYS A 242 -10.96 33.74 42.15
N LYS A 243 -10.95 32.88 43.19
CA LYS A 243 -10.14 33.05 44.41
C LYS A 243 -9.54 31.76 44.98
N LYS A 244 -9.15 30.80 44.16
CA LYS A 244 -8.41 29.63 44.64
C LYS A 244 -6.95 29.76 44.22
N GLU A 245 -6.02 29.73 45.18
CA GLU A 245 -4.62 29.41 44.84
C GLU A 245 -4.63 27.96 44.35
N SER A 246 -4.40 27.78 43.05
CA SER A 246 -4.29 26.46 42.47
C SER A 246 -2.90 25.89 42.70
N ALA A 247 -2.84 24.59 42.98
CA ALA A 247 -1.58 23.84 42.98
C ALA A 247 -0.97 23.75 41.56
N VAL A 248 -1.74 24.10 40.52
CA VAL A 248 -1.27 24.10 39.13
C VAL A 248 -0.91 25.53 38.71
N LYS A 249 0.31 25.67 38.23
CA LYS A 249 0.87 26.87 37.63
C LYS A 249 1.07 26.67 36.12
N VAL A 250 1.15 27.76 35.38
CA VAL A 250 1.44 27.80 33.94
C VAL A 250 2.73 28.57 33.75
N SER A 251 3.67 27.98 33.02
CA SER A 251 4.80 28.69 32.46
C SER A 251 4.51 29.05 31.01
N ILE A 252 4.77 30.29 30.64
CA ILE A 252 4.41 30.84 29.34
C ILE A 252 5.67 31.33 28.64
N ARG A 253 5.87 30.89 27.41
CA ARG A 253 6.89 31.40 26.51
C ARG A 253 6.24 32.29 25.45
N ILE A 254 6.68 33.54 25.40
CA ILE A 254 6.23 34.55 24.44
C ILE A 254 7.32 34.73 23.39
N ILE A 255 6.94 34.61 22.11
CA ILE A 255 7.77 35.03 20.98
C ILE A 255 7.35 36.44 20.59
N LEU A 256 8.31 37.36 20.53
CA LEU A 256 8.06 38.76 20.22
C LEU A 256 7.79 38.99 18.72
N LYS A 257 7.06 40.05 18.39
CA LYS A 257 6.98 40.53 16.99
C LYS A 257 8.33 41.11 16.56
N GLU A 258 8.59 41.03 15.25
CA GLU A 258 9.81 41.57 14.65
C GLU A 258 9.94 43.07 14.97
N GLY A 259 11.12 43.49 15.43
CA GLY A 259 11.40 44.88 15.79
C GLY A 259 11.09 45.25 17.26
N ILE A 260 10.53 44.34 18.07
CA ILE A 260 10.30 44.57 19.50
C ILE A 260 11.47 44.04 20.33
N SER A 261 12.09 44.91 21.13
CA SER A 261 13.15 44.49 22.06
C SER A 261 12.56 43.89 23.35
N THR A 262 13.28 42.95 23.99
CA THR A 262 12.88 42.36 25.27
C THR A 262 12.66 43.40 26.36
N GLY A 263 13.53 44.42 26.45
CA GLY A 263 13.41 45.49 27.44
C GLY A 263 12.24 46.46 27.19
N GLU A 264 11.84 46.65 25.94
CA GLU A 264 10.63 47.41 25.60
C GLU A 264 9.37 46.60 25.93
N PHE A 265 9.37 45.31 25.57
CA PHE A 265 8.28 44.41 25.89
C PHE A 265 8.03 44.33 27.40
N ASP A 266 9.07 44.09 28.20
CA ASP A 266 8.95 43.93 29.65
C ASP A 266 8.32 45.17 30.32
N LYS A 267 8.73 46.38 29.90
CA LYS A 267 8.13 47.64 30.39
C LYS A 267 6.65 47.75 30.03
N ASN A 268 6.29 47.47 28.78
CA ASN A 268 4.90 47.57 28.32
C ASN A 268 4.03 46.47 28.93
N PHE A 269 4.55 45.25 29.08
CA PHE A 269 3.89 44.13 29.72
C PHE A 269 3.59 44.42 31.19
N ASN A 270 4.61 44.84 31.96
CA ASN A 270 4.42 45.15 33.38
C ASN A 270 3.39 46.27 33.58
N ARG A 271 3.35 47.27 32.69
CA ARG A 271 2.32 48.32 32.72
C ARG A 271 0.91 47.77 32.52
N GLU A 272 0.70 46.96 31.48
CA GLU A 272 -0.62 46.35 31.23
C GLU A 272 -1.01 45.36 32.34
N PHE A 273 -0.04 44.61 32.86
CA PHE A 273 -0.26 43.64 33.91
C PHE A 273 -0.58 44.31 35.26
N ASP A 274 0.07 45.41 35.62
CA ASP A 274 -0.25 46.18 36.84
C ASP A 274 -1.63 46.87 36.74
N ASN A 275 -2.00 47.37 35.55
CA ASN A 275 -3.37 47.83 35.28
C ASN A 275 -4.39 46.71 35.48
N PHE A 276 -4.08 45.51 34.98
CA PHE A 276 -4.90 44.33 35.16
C PHE A 276 -5.02 43.91 36.64
N LYS A 277 -3.91 43.84 37.39
CA LYS A 277 -3.91 43.54 38.84
C LYS A 277 -4.80 44.51 39.62
N THR A 278 -4.69 45.80 39.32
CA THR A 278 -5.48 46.85 39.99
C THR A 278 -6.97 46.67 39.74
N ASN A 279 -7.36 46.31 38.50
CA ASN A 279 -8.75 46.10 38.13
C ASN A 279 -9.35 44.80 38.68
N TYR A 280 -8.53 43.78 38.98
CA TYR A 280 -8.99 42.46 39.41
C TYR A 280 -8.64 42.09 40.87
N GLY A 281 -7.94 42.95 41.61
CA GLY A 281 -7.61 42.77 43.01
C GLY A 281 -6.61 41.64 43.30
N LEU A 282 -5.60 41.48 42.43
CA LEU A 282 -4.63 40.38 42.47
C LEU A 282 -3.28 40.85 43.06
N SER A 283 -2.62 39.98 43.84
CA SER A 283 -1.31 40.24 44.47
C SER A 283 -0.13 39.51 43.81
N ALA A 284 -0.33 38.89 42.64
CA ALA A 284 0.69 38.04 42.01
C ALA A 284 1.87 38.85 41.45
N ALA A 285 3.09 38.39 41.69
CA ALA A 285 4.29 38.84 40.99
C ALA A 285 4.56 37.92 39.80
N THR A 286 4.99 38.47 38.67
CA THR A 286 5.45 37.74 37.49
C THR A 286 6.87 38.15 37.19
N GLU A 287 7.75 37.17 37.00
CA GLU A 287 9.14 37.41 36.59
C GLU A 287 9.30 37.12 35.10
N CYS A 288 9.97 38.03 34.38
CA CYS A 288 10.27 37.90 32.97
C CYS A 288 11.75 37.48 32.81
N PHE A 289 12.01 36.37 32.13
CA PHE A 289 13.38 35.93 31.83
C PHE A 289 13.70 36.03 30.34
N GLN A 290 14.90 36.51 30.01
CA GLN A 290 15.45 36.50 28.65
C GLN A 290 16.34 35.27 28.44
N LEU A 291 16.07 34.50 27.38
CA LEU A 291 16.92 33.39 26.95
C LEU A 291 18.03 33.90 26.00
N PHE A 292 19.21 33.27 26.04
CA PHE A 292 20.33 33.55 25.11
C PHE A 292 20.10 32.84 23.75
N GLY A 293 20.20 33.57 22.62
CA GLY A 293 20.18 33.02 21.26
C GLY A 293 19.43 33.88 20.22
N ASN A 294 19.36 33.43 18.96
CA ASN A 294 18.65 34.09 17.83
C ASN A 294 17.11 34.01 17.91
N SER A 295 16.55 33.84 19.11
CA SER A 295 15.11 33.75 19.33
C SER A 295 14.71 34.78 20.37
N ASP A 296 14.02 35.85 19.96
CA ASP A 296 13.45 36.86 20.87
C ASP A 296 12.31 36.21 21.68
N CYS A 297 12.68 35.47 22.73
CA CYS A 297 11.77 34.70 23.57
C CYS A 297 11.85 35.21 25.01
N MET A 298 10.71 35.63 25.55
CA MET A 298 10.56 36.00 26.95
C MET A 298 9.71 34.95 27.67
N ILE A 299 10.20 34.41 28.79
CA ILE A 299 9.42 33.51 29.64
C ILE A 299 8.75 34.31 30.75
N LEU A 300 7.45 34.15 30.93
CA LEU A 300 6.74 34.57 32.15
C LEU A 300 6.77 33.40 33.14
N ALA A 301 7.34 33.64 34.31
CA ALA A 301 7.47 32.65 35.37
C ALA A 301 6.12 32.22 35.95
N ASP A 302 6.03 30.92 36.26
CA ASP A 302 5.05 30.21 37.11
C ASP A 302 3.89 31.04 37.66
N MET A 303 2.81 31.18 36.89
CA MET A 303 1.59 31.84 37.34
C MET A 303 0.46 30.85 37.61
N PRO A 304 -0.44 31.06 38.58
CA PRO A 304 -1.61 30.19 38.76
C PRO A 304 -2.44 30.06 37.47
N VAL A 305 -2.94 28.86 37.16
CA VAL A 305 -3.74 28.59 35.94
C VAL A 305 -4.92 29.54 35.80
N GLU A 306 -5.60 29.87 36.90
CA GLU A 306 -6.76 30.78 36.91
C GLU A 306 -6.38 32.21 36.52
N LEU A 307 -5.17 32.63 36.88
CA LEU A 307 -4.63 33.94 36.51
C LEU A 307 -4.34 33.97 35.01
N PHE A 308 -3.66 32.95 34.48
CA PHE A 308 -3.41 32.85 33.04
C PHE A 308 -4.72 32.85 32.25
N ILE A 309 -5.72 32.09 32.71
CA ILE A 309 -7.03 32.06 32.07
C ILE A 309 -7.62 33.47 32.00
N SER A 310 -7.49 34.28 33.05
CA SER A 310 -8.02 35.65 33.05
C SER A 310 -7.25 36.62 32.14
N LEU A 311 -5.96 36.38 31.92
CA LEU A 311 -5.12 37.21 31.03
C LEU A 311 -5.29 36.89 29.56
N TYR A 312 -5.56 35.62 29.26
CA TYR A 312 -5.61 35.10 27.90
C TYR A 312 -7.04 35.00 27.36
N PHE A 313 -8.02 34.67 28.21
CA PHE A 313 -9.44 34.60 27.83
C PHE A 313 -10.16 35.93 28.18
N GLU A 314 -11.44 36.05 27.83
CA GLU A 314 -12.27 37.25 28.09
C GLU A 314 -11.73 38.58 27.50
N LYS A 315 -10.97 38.53 26.40
CA LYS A 315 -10.27 39.71 25.82
C LYS A 315 -9.21 40.32 26.74
N GLY A 316 -8.61 39.52 27.62
CA GLY A 316 -7.41 39.92 28.34
C GLY A 316 -6.28 40.31 27.38
N PHE A 317 -5.26 41.03 27.86
CA PHE A 317 -4.24 41.61 26.98
C PHE A 317 -3.27 40.58 26.37
N LEU A 318 -3.32 39.31 26.82
CA LEU A 318 -2.64 38.19 26.16
C LEU A 318 -3.53 37.47 25.13
N ASN A 319 -4.77 37.91 24.95
CA ASN A 319 -5.65 37.40 23.90
C ASN A 319 -5.22 37.94 22.52
N PRO A 320 -5.24 37.12 21.45
CA PRO A 320 -4.88 37.55 20.09
C PRO A 320 -5.69 38.75 19.56
N SER A 321 -6.93 38.92 20.02
CA SER A 321 -7.77 40.06 19.64
C SER A 321 -7.33 41.40 20.24
N SER A 322 -6.52 41.38 21.30
CA SER A 322 -6.12 42.57 22.03
C SER A 322 -5.06 43.38 21.27
N GLU A 323 -5.15 44.70 21.41
CA GLU A 323 -4.18 45.64 20.80
C GLU A 323 -2.75 45.40 21.31
N PHE A 324 -2.60 44.97 22.57
CA PHE A 324 -1.31 44.63 23.15
C PHE A 324 -0.67 43.45 22.42
N PHE A 325 -1.41 42.34 22.28
CA PHE A 325 -0.92 41.14 21.59
C PHE A 325 -0.55 41.47 20.15
N LYS A 326 -1.43 42.17 19.41
CA LYS A 326 -1.20 42.56 18.02
C LYS A 326 0.03 43.42 17.82
N ASN A 327 0.41 44.24 18.79
CA ASN A 327 1.57 45.11 18.65
C ASN A 327 2.88 44.46 19.11
N HIS A 328 2.83 43.48 20.02
CA HIS A 328 4.03 43.02 20.73
C HIS A 328 4.31 41.51 20.63
N ILE A 329 3.28 40.68 20.42
CA ILE A 329 3.39 39.22 20.51
C ILE A 329 3.19 38.58 19.13
N LYS A 330 4.14 37.73 18.71
CA LYS A 330 4.04 36.91 17.50
C LYS A 330 3.34 35.59 17.76
N SER A 331 3.70 34.93 18.87
CA SER A 331 3.10 33.66 19.29
C SER A 331 3.33 33.40 20.77
N LEU A 332 2.49 32.56 21.36
CA LEU A 332 2.49 32.24 22.78
C LEU A 332 2.44 30.71 22.94
N TYR A 333 3.31 30.16 23.80
CA TYR A 333 3.35 28.75 24.15
C TYR A 333 3.15 28.63 25.66
N SER A 334 2.36 27.65 26.09
CA SER A 334 2.10 27.42 27.51
C SER A 334 2.51 26.01 27.92
N SER A 335 2.92 25.85 29.16
CA SER A 335 3.23 24.57 29.79
C SER A 335 2.69 24.56 31.21
N LEU A 336 2.23 23.42 31.69
CA LEU A 336 1.67 23.28 33.04
C LEU A 336 2.73 22.75 33.99
N ILE A 337 2.81 23.37 35.17
CA ILE A 337 3.73 23.03 36.26
C ILE A 337 2.88 22.83 37.51
N ILE A 338 3.20 21.85 38.35
CA ILE A 338 2.49 21.62 39.60
C ILE A 338 3.41 21.92 40.75
N SER A 339 2.99 22.80 41.65
CA SER A 339 3.62 22.95 42.94
C SER A 339 3.14 21.83 43.84
N VAL A 340 3.97 20.81 44.05
CA VAL A 340 3.74 19.79 45.06
C VAL A 340 4.30 20.32 46.39
N GLU A 341 3.45 20.48 47.41
CA GLU A 341 3.93 20.72 48.77
C GLU A 341 4.56 19.42 49.30
N GLY A 342 5.88 19.44 49.51
CA GLY A 342 6.55 18.44 50.35
C GLY A 342 7.33 17.32 49.67
N ASP A 343 7.58 17.39 48.36
CA ASP A 343 8.70 16.67 47.75
C ASP A 343 9.33 17.59 46.70
N THR A 344 10.65 17.65 46.70
CA THR A 344 11.42 18.28 45.62
C THR A 344 10.81 17.92 44.29
N SER A 345 10.57 18.94 43.45
CA SER A 345 10.29 18.79 42.02
C SER A 345 10.99 17.54 41.53
N VAL A 346 10.21 16.53 41.14
CA VAL A 346 10.76 15.40 40.42
C VAL A 346 11.34 16.04 39.17
N GLU A 347 12.65 16.31 39.19
CA GLU A 347 13.40 16.50 37.96
C GLU A 347 12.93 15.39 37.04
N TYR A 348 12.59 15.75 35.80
CA TYR A 348 12.35 14.82 34.71
C TYR A 348 13.62 14.01 34.46
N GLN A 349 13.98 13.15 35.41
CA GLN A 349 15.03 12.17 35.30
C GLN A 349 14.42 11.01 34.53
N LYS A 350 15.02 10.79 33.36
CA LYS A 350 15.29 9.47 32.80
C LYS A 350 14.39 8.38 33.41
N ILE A 351 13.29 8.07 32.72
CA ILE A 351 12.60 6.80 32.93
C ILE A 351 13.69 5.72 32.94
N ALA A 352 13.77 5.04 34.07
CA ALA A 352 14.84 4.14 34.44
C ALA A 352 15.18 3.16 33.33
N GLY A 353 16.46 3.15 32.97
CA GLY A 353 17.10 2.25 32.03
C GLY A 353 18.62 2.44 31.98
N GLU A 354 19.11 3.58 32.49
CA GLU A 354 20.53 3.91 32.61
C GLU A 354 20.80 4.55 33.98
N GLU A 355 21.18 3.71 34.97
CA GLU A 355 22.32 3.91 35.88
C GLU A 355 22.26 2.90 37.05
N GLY A 356 23.33 2.10 37.19
CA GLY A 356 23.82 1.65 38.49
C GLY A 356 23.29 0.37 39.12
N THR A 357 23.68 -0.80 38.60
CA THR A 357 24.13 -1.90 39.48
C THR A 357 25.58 -2.23 39.13
N GLU A 358 26.49 -1.31 39.49
CA GLU A 358 27.83 -1.75 39.89
C GLU A 358 27.69 -2.43 41.25
N GLY A 359 27.66 -3.76 41.26
CA GLY A 359 27.62 -4.52 42.50
C GLY A 359 26.76 -5.77 42.43
N ASN A 360 27.21 -6.77 41.66
CA ASN A 360 27.50 -8.12 42.15
C ASN A 360 27.89 -8.98 40.95
N GLU A 361 29.17 -9.36 40.94
CA GLU A 361 29.68 -10.49 40.18
C GLU A 361 29.01 -11.76 40.69
N ASP A 362 27.84 -12.11 40.17
CA ASP A 362 27.30 -13.47 40.26
C ASP A 362 26.49 -13.77 38.99
N GLY A 363 27.22 -14.22 37.97
CA GLY A 363 26.97 -15.53 37.37
C GLY A 363 25.59 -15.85 36.75
N ASP A 364 24.80 -14.88 36.29
CA ASP A 364 23.65 -15.17 35.42
C ASP A 364 23.70 -14.31 34.15
N SER A 365 23.60 -14.98 32.99
CA SER A 365 23.81 -14.47 31.65
C SER A 365 22.98 -13.20 31.34
N LEU A 366 23.61 -12.03 31.43
CA LEU A 366 23.08 -10.77 30.90
C LEU A 366 22.99 -10.88 29.37
N LYS A 367 21.80 -11.20 28.85
CA LYS A 367 21.50 -11.09 27.42
C LYS A 367 21.78 -9.65 26.98
N GLU A 368 22.68 -9.46 26.02
CA GLU A 368 22.95 -8.13 25.45
C GLU A 368 21.65 -7.48 24.96
N LYS A 369 21.42 -6.23 25.35
CA LYS A 369 20.22 -5.49 24.90
C LYS A 369 20.28 -5.34 23.36
N PRO A 370 19.20 -5.66 22.61
CA PRO A 370 19.19 -5.67 21.14
C PRO A 370 19.73 -4.40 20.46
N TYR A 371 19.60 -3.23 21.10
CA TYR A 371 20.09 -1.97 20.55
C TYR A 371 21.62 -1.90 20.41
N LYS A 372 22.39 -2.51 21.33
CA LYS A 372 23.87 -2.46 21.29
C LYS A 372 24.40 -3.22 20.08
N VAL A 373 23.88 -4.42 19.84
CA VAL A 373 24.23 -5.26 18.70
C VAL A 373 23.97 -4.51 17.38
N ARG A 374 22.80 -3.86 17.27
CA ARG A 374 22.45 -3.03 16.10
C ARG A 374 23.38 -1.83 15.92
N GLN A 375 23.74 -1.16 17.01
CA GLN A 375 24.63 0.00 16.95
C GLN A 375 26.01 -0.39 16.40
N GLU A 376 26.60 -1.48 16.90
CA GLU A 376 27.91 -1.97 16.44
C GLU A 376 27.89 -2.39 14.96
N GLN A 377 26.81 -3.07 14.52
CA GLN A 377 26.59 -3.43 13.11
C GLN A 377 26.57 -2.17 12.23
N PHE A 378 25.82 -1.14 12.60
CA PHE A 378 25.70 0.09 11.82
C PHE A 378 26.99 0.92 11.81
N GLU A 379 27.71 1.00 12.93
CA GLU A 379 29.01 1.69 12.98
C GLU A 379 30.02 1.04 12.03
N THR A 380 30.06 -0.29 12.00
CA THR A 380 30.92 -1.06 11.09
C THR A 380 30.54 -0.81 9.63
N PHE A 381 29.25 -0.90 9.31
CA PHE A 381 28.73 -0.70 7.96
C PHE A 381 28.98 0.73 7.45
N ILE A 382 28.65 1.76 8.23
CA ILE A 382 28.82 3.17 7.84
C ILE A 382 30.30 3.50 7.61
N SER A 383 31.19 3.00 8.47
CA SER A 383 32.65 3.19 8.29
C SER A 383 33.16 2.58 6.98
N ALA A 384 32.65 1.40 6.60
CA ALA A 384 32.96 0.78 5.31
C ALA A 384 32.38 1.57 4.13
N LEU A 385 31.13 2.02 4.23
CA LEU A 385 30.43 2.78 3.21
C LEU A 385 31.10 4.13 2.94
N GLU A 386 31.51 4.87 3.96
CA GLU A 386 32.21 6.14 3.78
C GLU A 386 33.53 5.99 3.01
N LYS A 387 34.31 4.95 3.34
CA LYS A 387 35.55 4.63 2.63
C LYS A 387 35.25 4.27 1.17
N PHE A 388 34.21 3.49 0.93
CA PHE A 388 33.76 3.12 -0.40
C PHE A 388 33.30 4.34 -1.23
N CYS A 389 32.49 5.23 -0.66
CA CYS A 389 32.05 6.45 -1.33
C CYS A 389 33.23 7.37 -1.69
N LYS A 390 34.21 7.52 -0.79
CA LYS A 390 35.42 8.31 -1.07
C LYS A 390 36.25 7.70 -2.22
N ALA A 391 36.43 6.39 -2.22
CA ALA A 391 37.18 5.69 -3.27
C ALA A 391 36.51 5.79 -4.66
N ASN A 392 35.18 5.81 -4.70
CA ASN A 392 34.39 5.82 -5.93
C ASN A 392 33.83 7.20 -6.32
N GLN A 393 34.25 8.28 -5.65
CA GLN A 393 33.76 9.65 -5.88
C GLN A 393 32.23 9.80 -5.75
N CYS A 394 31.61 9.01 -4.87
CA CYS A 394 30.18 9.08 -4.60
C CYS A 394 29.86 10.20 -3.58
N PRO A 395 28.66 10.80 -3.61
CA PRO A 395 28.28 11.84 -2.66
C PRO A 395 28.26 11.33 -1.19
N ILE A 396 29.15 11.86 -0.35
CA ILE A 396 29.23 11.50 1.10
C ILE A 396 27.90 11.75 1.84
N ARG A 397 27.11 12.72 1.37
CA ARG A 397 25.77 13.02 1.90
C ARG A 397 24.83 11.81 1.96
N LEU A 398 25.05 10.78 1.14
CA LEU A 398 24.27 9.54 1.17
C LEU A 398 24.52 8.78 2.48
N SER A 399 25.79 8.59 2.85
CA SER A 399 26.19 7.94 4.10
C SER A 399 25.69 8.72 5.32
N VAL A 400 25.88 10.05 5.32
CA VAL A 400 25.41 10.93 6.41
C VAL A 400 23.89 10.84 6.56
N GLY A 401 23.15 10.87 5.45
CA GLY A 401 21.70 10.73 5.47
C GLY A 401 21.24 9.38 6.01
N LEU A 402 21.89 8.28 5.61
CA LEU A 402 21.58 6.95 6.12
C LEU A 402 21.90 6.79 7.61
N GLN A 403 23.00 7.41 8.08
CA GLN A 403 23.34 7.42 9.49
C GLN A 403 22.26 8.12 10.34
N THR A 404 21.64 9.18 9.82
CA THR A 404 20.48 9.81 10.48
C THR A 404 19.31 8.83 10.59
N VAL A 405 18.96 8.13 9.50
CA VAL A 405 17.88 7.13 9.50
C VAL A 405 18.16 5.99 10.49
N MET A 406 19.38 5.46 10.48
CA MET A 406 19.82 4.42 11.42
C MET A 406 19.78 4.88 12.87
N LYS A 407 20.21 6.12 13.17
CA LYS A 407 20.11 6.70 14.52
C LYS A 407 18.65 6.86 14.97
N THR A 408 17.77 7.31 14.09
CA THR A 408 16.34 7.39 14.39
C THR A 408 15.78 6.01 14.75
N PHE A 409 16.13 4.97 13.98
CA PHE A 409 15.75 3.59 14.30
C PHE A 409 16.32 3.11 15.65
N LEU A 410 17.61 3.38 15.93
CA LEU A 410 18.23 3.04 17.21
C LEU A 410 17.50 3.70 18.40
N ASN A 411 17.10 4.96 18.26
CA ASN A 411 16.33 5.66 19.30
C ASN A 411 14.98 4.95 19.58
N PHE A 412 14.29 4.47 18.55
CA PHE A 412 13.04 3.73 18.76
C PHE A 412 13.25 2.40 19.46
N ILE A 413 14.24 1.61 19.06
CA ILE A 413 14.47 0.28 19.68
C ILE A 413 15.05 0.40 21.10
N GLN A 414 15.67 1.53 21.44
CA GLN A 414 16.13 1.83 22.79
C GLN A 414 14.97 2.22 23.72
N SER A 415 13.93 2.86 23.18
CA SER A 415 12.75 3.23 23.96
C SER A 415 11.93 1.98 24.35
N SER A 416 11.55 1.87 25.63
CA SER A 416 10.74 0.77 26.16
C SER A 416 9.26 0.90 25.75
N HIS A 417 8.98 1.16 24.49
CA HIS A 417 7.61 1.28 23.98
C HIS A 417 6.97 -0.10 23.77
N CYS A 418 5.64 -0.13 23.78
CA CYS A 418 4.83 -1.34 23.58
C CYS A 418 5.04 -2.00 22.20
N PHE A 419 5.74 -1.31 21.27
CA PHE A 419 5.93 -1.74 19.89
C PHE A 419 7.40 -2.07 19.62
N ASP A 420 7.69 -3.35 19.40
CA ASP A 420 9.02 -3.82 18.99
C ASP A 420 9.24 -3.49 17.50
N ILE A 421 9.59 -2.23 17.20
CA ILE A 421 9.84 -1.75 15.83
C ILE A 421 10.95 -2.55 15.14
N ASN A 422 11.87 -3.12 15.92
CA ASN A 422 12.93 -3.99 15.41
C ASN A 422 12.36 -5.25 14.74
N ARG A 423 11.19 -5.75 15.17
CA ARG A 423 10.51 -6.87 14.49
C ARG A 423 9.79 -6.49 13.21
N ILE A 424 9.52 -5.21 12.99
CA ILE A 424 8.72 -4.74 11.87
C ILE A 424 9.64 -4.35 10.71
N ILE A 425 10.71 -3.64 10.99
CA ILE A 425 11.64 -3.14 9.97
C ILE A 425 13.11 -3.47 10.24
N GLY A 426 13.45 -4.16 11.32
CA GLY A 426 14.85 -4.50 11.63
C GLY A 426 15.48 -5.36 10.54
N ASP A 427 14.75 -6.37 10.06
CA ASP A 427 15.22 -7.25 8.98
C ASP A 427 15.51 -6.47 7.69
N ALA A 428 14.80 -5.37 7.43
CA ALA A 428 15.09 -4.50 6.29
C ALA A 428 16.45 -3.80 6.40
N PHE A 429 16.89 -3.44 7.61
CA PHE A 429 18.23 -2.91 7.84
C PHE A 429 19.30 -3.99 7.70
N ASP A 430 19.02 -5.23 8.13
CA ASP A 430 19.94 -6.37 7.94
C ASP A 430 20.19 -6.62 6.46
N VAL A 431 19.12 -6.77 5.68
CA VAL A 431 19.20 -6.99 4.23
C VAL A 431 19.93 -5.84 3.52
N LEU A 432 19.66 -4.58 3.90
CA LEU A 432 20.38 -3.43 3.36
C LEU A 432 21.88 -3.53 3.62
N CYS A 433 22.27 -3.77 4.88
CA CYS A 433 23.67 -3.84 5.27
C CYS A 433 24.39 -4.99 4.55
N ASP A 434 23.77 -6.15 4.47
CA ASP A 434 24.35 -7.35 3.88
C ASP A 434 24.52 -7.21 2.36
N VAL A 435 23.47 -6.81 1.64
CA VAL A 435 23.50 -6.71 0.17
C VAL A 435 24.46 -5.60 -0.28
N VAL A 436 24.41 -4.43 0.36
CA VAL A 436 25.31 -3.32 0.01
C VAL A 436 26.76 -3.66 0.35
N THR A 437 27.03 -4.39 1.44
CA THR A 437 28.38 -4.85 1.75
C THR A 437 28.91 -5.79 0.65
N LYS A 438 28.07 -6.72 0.18
CA LYS A 438 28.42 -7.60 -0.95
C LYS A 438 28.66 -6.82 -2.24
N ASP A 439 27.85 -5.80 -2.55
CA ASP A 439 28.10 -4.93 -3.71
C ASP A 439 29.47 -4.24 -3.62
N MET A 440 29.79 -3.69 -2.45
CA MET A 440 31.06 -3.01 -2.22
C MET A 440 32.25 -3.98 -2.40
N GLU A 441 32.12 -5.22 -1.95
CA GLU A 441 33.13 -6.27 -2.11
C GLU A 441 33.29 -6.70 -3.58
N THR A 442 32.18 -6.93 -4.29
CA THR A 442 32.20 -7.26 -5.73
C THR A 442 32.86 -6.16 -6.54
N ILE A 443 32.55 -4.89 -6.28
CA ILE A 443 33.18 -3.75 -6.98
C ILE A 443 34.68 -3.69 -6.73
N ARG A 444 35.13 -3.98 -5.49
CA ARG A 444 36.57 -4.04 -5.17
C ARG A 444 37.27 -5.17 -5.94
N SER A 445 36.65 -6.35 -6.02
CA SER A 445 37.18 -7.47 -6.81
C SER A 445 37.32 -7.09 -8.29
N ILE A 446 36.31 -6.44 -8.87
CA ILE A 446 36.36 -5.99 -10.28
C ILE A 446 37.46 -4.95 -10.48
N ASP A 447 37.69 -4.04 -9.54
CA ASP A 447 38.79 -3.06 -9.61
C ASP A 447 40.18 -3.71 -9.62
N GLU A 448 40.34 -4.81 -8.88
CA GLU A 448 41.56 -5.63 -8.90
C GLU A 448 41.74 -6.33 -10.26
N ASP A 449 40.69 -6.95 -10.79
CA ASP A 449 40.71 -7.63 -12.10
C ASP A 449 41.00 -6.67 -13.25
N LEU A 450 40.36 -5.49 -13.26
CA LEU A 450 40.65 -4.42 -14.23
C LEU A 450 42.11 -3.97 -14.14
N THR A 451 42.69 -3.92 -12.94
CA THR A 451 44.10 -3.58 -12.75
C THR A 451 45.02 -4.67 -13.32
N ILE A 452 44.66 -5.95 -13.14
CA ILE A 452 45.37 -7.09 -13.71
C ILE A 452 45.30 -7.09 -15.23
N LEU A 453 44.11 -6.89 -15.82
CA LEU A 453 43.91 -6.82 -17.28
C LEU A 453 44.70 -5.67 -17.91
N LYS A 454 44.64 -4.46 -17.32
CA LYS A 454 45.44 -3.31 -17.76
C LYS A 454 46.94 -3.61 -17.76
N ARG A 455 47.44 -4.34 -16.76
CA ARG A 455 48.85 -4.78 -16.72
C ARG A 455 49.17 -5.84 -17.78
N LYS A 456 48.27 -6.81 -18.03
CA LYS A 456 48.44 -7.84 -19.08
C LYS A 456 48.51 -7.21 -20.47
N ILE A 457 47.59 -6.30 -20.79
CA ILE A 457 47.55 -5.57 -22.07
C ILE A 457 48.84 -4.77 -22.27
N ARG A 458 49.27 -3.98 -21.27
CA ARG A 458 50.50 -3.18 -21.36
C ARG A 458 51.79 -3.98 -21.55
N LYS A 459 51.86 -5.20 -20.99
CA LYS A 459 53.07 -6.05 -21.03
C LYS A 459 53.17 -6.92 -22.30
N THR A 460 52.11 -7.01 -23.10
CA THR A 460 52.07 -7.90 -24.25
C THR A 460 52.59 -7.20 -25.50
N ASP A 461 53.71 -7.69 -26.06
CA ASP A 461 54.25 -7.20 -27.34
C ASP A 461 53.39 -7.75 -28.49
N VAL A 462 52.73 -6.87 -29.25
CA VAL A 462 51.78 -7.23 -30.32
C VAL A 462 52.56 -7.61 -31.59
N LYS A 463 53.29 -8.72 -31.53
CA LYS A 463 53.97 -9.33 -32.67
C LYS A 463 53.34 -10.69 -32.97
N GLY A 464 52.66 -10.78 -34.11
CA GLY A 464 51.96 -11.98 -34.56
C GLY A 464 50.45 -11.99 -34.23
N GLU A 465 49.71 -12.74 -35.04
CA GLU A 465 48.24 -12.75 -35.04
C GLU A 465 47.62 -13.28 -33.74
N ARG A 466 48.30 -14.22 -33.07
CA ARG A 466 47.87 -14.79 -31.78
C ARG A 466 47.92 -13.77 -30.64
N SER A 467 48.97 -12.95 -30.57
CA SER A 467 49.13 -11.91 -29.55
C SER A 467 48.08 -10.81 -29.72
N ARG A 468 47.75 -10.47 -30.98
CA ARG A 468 46.71 -9.49 -31.32
C ARG A 468 45.30 -9.95 -30.89
N ARG A 469 44.92 -11.20 -31.20
CA ARG A 469 43.63 -11.77 -30.76
C ARG A 469 43.48 -11.81 -29.23
N ASN A 470 44.57 -12.07 -28.50
CA ASN A 470 44.53 -12.09 -27.03
C ASN A 470 44.33 -10.69 -26.45
N VAL A 471 44.99 -9.66 -26.99
CA VAL A 471 44.78 -8.27 -26.58
C VAL A 471 43.35 -7.83 -26.88
N GLU A 472 42.84 -8.08 -28.09
CA GLU A 472 41.45 -7.77 -28.48
C GLU A 472 40.40 -8.49 -27.60
N ARG A 473 40.72 -9.69 -27.09
CA ARG A 473 39.87 -10.40 -26.13
C ARG A 473 39.88 -9.72 -24.76
N TRP A 474 41.05 -9.38 -24.23
CA TRP A 474 41.17 -8.72 -22.93
C TRP A 474 40.63 -7.29 -22.93
N GLU A 475 40.71 -6.58 -24.06
CA GLU A 475 40.09 -5.27 -24.21
C GLU A 475 38.57 -5.35 -24.14
N ARG A 476 37.96 -6.34 -24.80
CA ARG A 476 36.51 -6.63 -24.67
C ARG A 476 36.13 -7.00 -23.25
N GLU A 477 36.86 -7.92 -22.63
CA GLU A 477 36.64 -8.33 -21.23
C GLU A 477 36.76 -7.13 -20.27
N MET A 478 37.72 -6.24 -20.50
CA MET A 478 37.89 -5.00 -19.73
C MET A 478 36.72 -4.04 -19.93
N GLU A 479 36.20 -3.90 -21.15
CA GLU A 479 35.05 -3.05 -21.44
C GLU A 479 33.77 -3.58 -20.78
N GLU A 480 33.50 -4.88 -20.88
CA GLU A 480 32.38 -5.56 -20.22
C GLU A 480 32.45 -5.41 -18.69
N LEU A 481 33.61 -5.66 -18.07
CA LEU A 481 33.81 -5.48 -16.64
C LEU A 481 33.65 -4.03 -16.20
N GLN A 482 34.14 -3.07 -17.00
CA GLN A 482 33.98 -1.64 -16.70
C GLN A 482 32.51 -1.22 -16.76
N GLN A 483 31.74 -1.71 -17.74
CA GLN A 483 30.30 -1.48 -17.85
C GLN A 483 29.55 -2.08 -16.66
N TYR A 484 29.81 -3.35 -16.33
CA TYR A 484 29.20 -4.05 -15.21
C TYR A 484 29.47 -3.34 -13.87
N ARG A 485 30.73 -2.93 -13.64
CA ARG A 485 31.12 -2.14 -12.46
C ARG A 485 30.33 -0.83 -12.34
N CYS A 486 30.20 -0.08 -13.43
CA CYS A 486 29.46 1.19 -13.45
C CYS A 486 27.96 0.97 -13.19
N HIS A 487 27.39 -0.07 -13.80
CA HIS A 487 25.99 -0.45 -13.58
C HIS A 487 25.73 -0.81 -12.12
N LEU A 488 26.55 -1.70 -11.54
CA LEU A 488 26.44 -2.11 -10.15
C LEU A 488 26.57 -0.93 -9.19
N LEU A 489 27.60 -0.08 -9.37
CA LEU A 489 27.81 1.11 -8.54
C LEU A 489 26.60 2.06 -8.57
N ASN A 490 26.07 2.36 -9.76
CA ASN A 490 24.92 3.25 -9.90
C ASN A 490 23.67 2.68 -9.23
N ASN A 491 23.44 1.37 -9.37
CA ASN A 491 22.30 0.70 -8.75
C ASN A 491 22.43 0.66 -7.23
N THR A 492 23.59 0.32 -6.66
CA THR A 492 23.82 0.36 -5.20
C THR A 492 23.54 1.75 -4.63
N ILE A 493 24.00 2.81 -5.29
CA ILE A 493 23.74 4.21 -4.88
C ILE A 493 22.23 4.53 -4.95
N LYS A 494 21.55 4.09 -6.01
CA LYS A 494 20.11 4.28 -6.19
C LYS A 494 19.33 3.56 -5.09
N SER A 495 19.66 2.31 -4.76
CA SER A 495 19.03 1.54 -3.68
C SER A 495 19.19 2.22 -2.32
N LEU A 496 20.39 2.72 -1.99
CA LEU A 496 20.64 3.48 -0.77
C LEU A 496 19.78 4.75 -0.69
N SER A 497 19.63 5.46 -1.82
CA SER A 497 18.79 6.67 -1.88
C SER A 497 17.32 6.34 -1.66
N ILE A 498 16.80 5.30 -2.33
CA ILE A 498 15.40 4.85 -2.21
C ILE A 498 15.12 4.38 -0.77
N PHE A 499 16.03 3.59 -0.17
CA PHE A 499 15.90 3.16 1.22
C PHE A 499 15.81 4.36 2.17
N ARG A 500 16.74 5.32 2.03
CA ARG A 500 16.77 6.52 2.87
C ARG A 500 15.49 7.33 2.76
N GLU A 501 14.93 7.47 1.55
CA GLU A 501 13.69 8.18 1.32
C GLU A 501 12.51 7.42 1.92
N ARG A 502 12.23 6.20 1.47
CA ARG A 502 11.03 5.46 1.88
C ARG A 502 11.03 5.04 3.35
N ILE A 503 12.13 4.49 3.85
CA ILE A 503 12.24 4.06 5.27
C ILE A 503 12.50 5.25 6.19
N GLY A 504 13.24 6.25 5.71
CA GLY A 504 13.47 7.48 6.47
C GLY A 504 12.18 8.25 6.72
N ASP A 505 11.37 8.48 5.68
CA ASP A 505 10.07 9.15 5.81
C ASP A 505 9.15 8.35 6.72
N TYR A 506 9.09 7.03 6.54
CA TYR A 506 8.32 6.14 7.42
C TYR A 506 8.72 6.26 8.90
N LEU A 507 10.03 6.27 9.20
CA LEU A 507 10.52 6.42 10.57
C LEU A 507 10.24 7.80 11.15
N ILE A 508 10.35 8.85 10.33
CA ILE A 508 10.02 10.22 10.73
C ILE A 508 8.54 10.32 11.08
N ASP A 509 7.66 9.73 10.29
CA ASP A 509 6.22 9.73 10.52
C ASP A 509 5.84 8.94 11.78
N LEU A 510 6.51 7.81 12.05
CA LEU A 510 6.40 7.11 13.33
C LEU A 510 6.92 7.95 14.51
N GLN A 511 8.01 8.71 14.34
CA GLN A 511 8.69 9.39 15.46
C GLN A 511 7.85 10.57 15.95
N ARG A 512 7.09 11.14 15.03
CA ARG A 512 6.21 12.26 15.28
C ARG A 512 4.79 11.84 15.68
N SER A 513 4.50 10.54 15.74
CA SER A 513 3.13 10.04 15.93
C SER A 513 2.52 10.35 17.30
N ASP A 514 3.27 10.32 18.42
CA ASP A 514 2.68 10.56 19.75
C ASP A 514 3.49 11.46 20.71
N SER A 515 4.83 11.34 20.77
CA SER A 515 5.65 12.07 21.75
C SER A 515 6.02 13.49 21.28
N SER A 516 6.58 13.58 20.08
CA SER A 516 7.05 14.84 19.48
C SER A 516 5.89 15.78 19.13
N PHE A 517 4.69 15.22 18.96
CA PHE A 517 3.46 15.94 18.71
C PHE A 517 3.06 16.83 19.91
N MET A 518 2.97 16.26 21.11
CA MET A 518 2.55 16.98 22.32
C MET A 518 3.58 18.05 22.74
N GLU A 519 4.84 17.82 22.40
CA GLU A 519 5.99 18.69 22.70
C GLU A 519 6.33 19.70 21.60
N GLY A 520 5.67 19.61 20.43
CA GLY A 520 5.62 20.68 19.45
C GLY A 520 6.54 20.62 18.24
N GLN A 521 6.85 19.42 17.77
CA GLN A 521 7.44 19.22 16.45
C GLN A 521 6.33 19.00 15.42
N SER A 522 6.18 19.95 14.48
CA SER A 522 5.14 19.90 13.44
C SER A 522 5.28 18.69 12.52
N LEU A 523 4.14 18.10 12.15
CA LEU A 523 4.05 16.95 11.24
C LEU A 523 4.09 17.36 9.77
N SER A 524 4.71 16.53 8.92
CA SER A 524 4.56 16.58 7.46
C SER A 524 3.45 15.63 6.96
N HIS A 525 3.12 14.56 7.72
CA HIS A 525 2.08 13.57 7.36
C HIS A 525 1.27 13.12 8.61
N PRO A 526 0.12 13.73 8.92
CA PRO A 526 -0.66 13.46 10.15
C PRO A 526 -1.36 12.10 10.22
N SER A 527 -1.42 11.37 9.11
CA SER A 527 -2.26 10.18 8.89
C SER A 527 -1.68 8.88 9.45
N ILE A 528 -0.37 8.66 9.31
CA ILE A 528 0.33 7.40 9.65
C ILE A 528 0.37 7.18 11.17
N GLY A 529 0.58 8.25 11.94
CA GLY A 529 0.55 8.18 13.40
C GLY A 529 -0.82 7.78 13.96
N SER A 530 -1.91 8.13 13.27
CA SER A 530 -3.28 7.85 13.70
C SER A 530 -3.78 6.42 13.38
N ALA A 531 -3.00 5.64 12.63
CA ALA A 531 -3.40 4.32 12.11
C ALA A 531 -2.31 3.24 12.21
N THR A 532 -1.27 3.47 13.02
CA THR A 532 -0.06 2.65 13.06
C THR A 532 -0.32 1.16 13.33
N LYS A 533 -1.30 0.80 14.17
CA LYS A 533 -1.62 -0.61 14.45
C LYS A 533 -2.12 -1.37 13.22
N LEU A 534 -2.85 -0.71 12.32
CA LEU A 534 -3.27 -1.31 11.05
C LEU A 534 -2.06 -1.56 10.16
N LEU A 535 -1.14 -0.60 10.08
CA LEU A 535 0.09 -0.73 9.29
C LEU A 535 1.00 -1.86 9.80
N PHE A 536 1.14 -1.99 11.12
CA PHE A 536 1.89 -3.07 11.74
C PHE A 536 1.24 -4.44 11.49
N PHE A 537 -0.09 -4.50 11.52
CA PHE A 537 -0.82 -5.70 11.12
C PHE A 537 -0.56 -6.07 9.65
N TYR A 538 -0.55 -5.10 8.72
CA TYR A 538 -0.23 -5.42 7.32
C TYR A 538 1.21 -5.92 7.15
N ASN A 539 2.18 -5.36 7.87
CA ASN A 539 3.55 -5.87 7.90
C ASN A 539 3.61 -7.32 8.40
N TYR A 540 2.88 -7.64 9.48
CA TYR A 540 2.77 -9.01 9.97
C TYR A 540 2.19 -9.96 8.92
N PHE A 541 1.02 -9.59 8.40
CA PHE A 541 0.26 -10.41 7.47
C PHE A 541 1.08 -10.71 6.21
N VAL A 542 1.75 -9.70 5.64
CA VAL A 542 2.57 -9.85 4.44
C VAL A 542 3.76 -10.78 4.70
N ASN A 543 4.47 -10.63 5.82
CA ASN A 543 5.63 -11.47 6.09
C ASN A 543 5.20 -12.92 6.40
N ASP A 544 4.13 -13.15 7.17
CA ASP A 544 3.60 -14.49 7.43
C ASP A 544 3.13 -15.19 6.15
N ILE A 545 2.39 -14.48 5.28
CA ILE A 545 1.89 -15.06 4.03
C ILE A 545 3.00 -15.29 3.02
N ALA A 546 3.97 -14.38 2.91
CA ALA A 546 5.14 -14.56 2.05
C ALA A 546 5.92 -15.82 2.44
N LYS A 547 6.03 -16.12 3.75
CA LYS A 547 6.62 -17.36 4.24
C LYS A 547 5.92 -18.59 3.70
N LYS A 548 4.61 -18.65 3.87
CA LYS A 548 3.78 -19.76 3.37
C LYS A 548 3.88 -19.89 1.84
N LEU A 549 3.87 -18.77 1.11
CA LEU A 549 4.00 -18.76 -0.35
C LEU A 549 5.35 -19.32 -0.82
N VAL A 550 6.46 -18.93 -0.19
CA VAL A 550 7.80 -19.46 -0.53
C VAL A 550 7.91 -20.94 -0.17
N GLU A 551 7.36 -21.38 0.97
CA GLU A 551 7.31 -22.80 1.33
C GLU A 551 6.59 -23.64 0.26
N THR A 552 5.62 -23.08 -0.48
CA THR A 552 5.01 -23.77 -1.61
C THR A 552 5.93 -23.94 -2.83
N GLU A 553 7.00 -23.14 -2.97
CA GLU A 553 7.95 -23.24 -4.09
C GLU A 553 8.92 -24.43 -3.94
N GLY A 554 9.29 -24.81 -2.72
CA GLY A 554 10.22 -25.92 -2.40
C GLY A 554 11.70 -25.52 -2.30
N GLU A 555 12.49 -26.35 -1.60
CA GLU A 555 13.97 -26.37 -1.33
C GLU A 555 14.74 -25.07 -0.99
N HIS A 556 14.17 -23.87 -1.11
CA HIS A 556 14.83 -22.61 -0.80
C HIS A 556 14.49 -22.13 0.63
N ASN A 557 15.52 -21.79 1.41
CA ASN A 557 15.38 -21.34 2.80
C ASN A 557 14.82 -19.90 2.83
N TYR A 558 13.60 -19.75 3.35
CA TYR A 558 12.81 -18.50 3.38
C TYR A 558 13.52 -17.27 3.99
N ARG A 559 14.37 -17.46 5.00
CA ARG A 559 15.00 -16.32 5.69
C ARG A 559 15.91 -15.47 4.79
N ASP A 560 16.38 -16.03 3.68
CA ASP A 560 17.43 -15.38 2.89
C ASP A 560 16.90 -14.74 1.59
N THR A 561 15.68 -15.04 1.12
CA THR A 561 15.26 -14.65 -0.25
C THR A 561 14.51 -13.31 -0.33
N TYR A 562 13.52 -13.08 0.53
CA TYR A 562 12.65 -11.89 0.45
C TYR A 562 12.35 -11.30 1.82
N THR A 563 12.49 -9.98 1.96
CA THR A 563 12.01 -9.21 3.11
C THR A 563 11.02 -8.16 2.64
N PHE A 564 9.86 -8.08 3.29
CA PHE A 564 8.80 -7.13 2.93
C PHE A 564 8.59 -6.09 4.03
N VAL A 565 8.47 -4.83 3.62
CA VAL A 565 8.07 -3.72 4.50
C VAL A 565 6.86 -3.02 3.91
N VAL A 566 5.78 -2.91 4.68
CA VAL A 566 4.59 -2.15 4.30
C VAL A 566 4.68 -0.75 4.92
N THR A 567 4.68 0.28 4.07
CA THR A 567 4.56 1.69 4.42
C THR A 567 3.24 2.26 3.93
N SER A 568 2.85 3.44 4.39
CA SER A 568 1.66 4.13 3.91
C SER A 568 1.96 5.60 3.64
N GLY A 569 1.17 6.23 2.76
CA GLY A 569 1.35 7.62 2.35
C GLY A 569 2.15 7.78 1.06
N GLY A 570 2.08 8.96 0.44
CA GLY A 570 2.86 9.28 -0.77
C GLY A 570 2.47 8.53 -2.05
N CYS A 571 1.34 7.80 -2.08
CA CYS A 571 0.84 7.14 -3.28
C CYS A 571 -0.70 7.08 -3.33
N ASP A 572 -1.26 7.09 -4.54
CA ASP A 572 -2.70 6.93 -4.80
C ASP A 572 -3.11 5.48 -5.05
N LYS A 573 -2.16 4.64 -5.47
CA LYS A 573 -2.32 3.20 -5.70
C LYS A 573 -1.26 2.41 -4.96
N ALA A 574 -1.66 1.27 -4.39
CA ALA A 574 -0.75 0.28 -3.85
C ALA A 574 0.31 -0.07 -4.90
N ASN A 575 1.57 -0.06 -4.49
CA ASN A 575 2.69 -0.43 -5.34
C ASN A 575 3.79 -1.09 -4.52
N SER A 576 4.61 -1.85 -5.24
CA SER A 576 5.82 -2.49 -4.72
C SER A 576 7.08 -1.91 -5.36
N CYS A 577 8.16 -1.88 -4.58
CA CYS A 577 9.48 -1.48 -5.04
C CYS A 577 10.53 -2.47 -4.52
N ASP A 578 11.13 -3.25 -5.43
CA ASP A 578 12.30 -4.08 -5.11
C ASP A 578 13.58 -3.25 -5.20
N LEU A 579 14.18 -2.99 -4.03
CA LEU A 579 15.39 -2.19 -3.90
C LEU A 579 16.59 -2.82 -4.60
N PHE A 580 16.61 -4.14 -4.74
CA PHE A 580 17.74 -4.91 -5.25
C PHE A 580 17.41 -5.69 -6.51
N SER A 581 16.45 -5.21 -7.30
CA SER A 581 15.98 -5.81 -8.57
C SER A 581 17.06 -6.09 -9.63
N TYR A 582 18.28 -5.53 -9.49
CA TYR A 582 19.44 -5.82 -10.33
C TYR A 582 20.24 -7.05 -9.87
N ARG A 583 19.88 -7.66 -8.74
CA ARG A 583 20.43 -8.92 -8.25
C ARG A 583 19.38 -10.02 -8.41
N ASP A 584 19.86 -11.22 -8.73
CA ASP A 584 19.03 -12.42 -8.73
C ASP A 584 18.78 -12.87 -7.28
N PRO A 585 17.52 -12.85 -6.79
CA PRO A 585 17.20 -13.27 -5.43
C PRO A 585 17.37 -14.78 -5.21
N SER A 586 17.42 -15.59 -6.27
CA SER A 586 17.61 -17.05 -6.16
C SER A 586 19.07 -17.46 -5.93
N ALA A 587 20.02 -16.55 -6.18
CA ALA A 587 21.44 -16.82 -5.96
C ALA A 587 21.78 -16.88 -4.47
N GLU A 588 22.64 -17.82 -4.09
CA GLU A 588 23.02 -18.06 -2.69
C GLU A 588 23.54 -16.78 -2.01
N GLY A 589 22.88 -16.39 -0.91
CA GLY A 589 23.20 -15.19 -0.14
C GLY A 589 22.67 -13.87 -0.71
N ASN A 590 21.89 -13.86 -1.79
CA ASN A 590 21.15 -12.66 -2.20
C ASN A 590 19.77 -12.61 -1.54
N CYS A 591 19.33 -11.41 -1.19
CA CYS A 591 18.00 -11.14 -0.64
C CYS A 591 17.41 -9.91 -1.33
N SER A 592 16.13 -9.97 -1.70
CA SER A 592 15.38 -8.81 -2.18
C SER A 592 14.65 -8.13 -1.02
N LEU A 593 14.82 -6.82 -0.91
CA LEU A 593 14.06 -5.98 0.01
C LEU A 593 12.95 -5.27 -0.77
N ILE A 594 11.70 -5.63 -0.48
CA ILE A 594 10.52 -5.15 -1.18
C ILE A 594 9.76 -4.20 -0.26
N ILE A 595 9.67 -2.93 -0.67
CA ILE A 595 8.86 -1.93 0.03
C ILE A 595 7.50 -1.84 -0.67
N LEU A 596 6.45 -2.22 0.05
CA LEU A 596 5.05 -2.06 -0.36
C LEU A 596 4.53 -0.73 0.20
N THR A 597 4.02 0.15 -0.65
CA THR A 597 3.45 1.43 -0.21
C THR A 597 1.95 1.42 -0.51
N ILE A 598 1.12 1.58 0.52
CA ILE A 598 -0.34 1.61 0.40
C ILE A 598 -0.93 3.01 0.61
N PRO A 599 -1.98 3.40 -0.14
CA PRO A 599 -2.65 4.67 0.06
C PRO A 599 -3.24 4.78 1.46
N GLU A 600 -3.24 5.98 2.04
CA GLU A 600 -3.78 6.20 3.39
C GLU A 600 -5.28 5.91 3.49
N MET A 601 -6.00 6.17 2.39
CA MET A 601 -7.41 5.86 2.28
C MET A 601 -7.67 4.35 2.38
N SER A 602 -6.71 3.54 1.91
CA SER A 602 -6.77 2.07 1.91
C SER A 602 -6.51 1.47 3.29
N LEU A 603 -5.83 2.18 4.21
CA LEU A 603 -5.54 1.66 5.56
C LEU A 603 -6.78 1.15 6.30
N TYR A 604 -7.90 1.86 6.17
CA TYR A 604 -9.16 1.54 6.84
C TYR A 604 -10.05 0.57 6.05
N ASP A 605 -9.80 0.39 4.75
CA ASP A 605 -10.39 -0.66 3.92
C ASP A 605 -9.56 -1.94 4.07
N VAL A 606 -9.66 -2.57 5.24
CA VAL A 606 -8.89 -3.79 5.56
C VAL A 606 -9.15 -4.87 4.52
N ARG A 607 -10.41 -5.03 4.11
CA ARG A 607 -10.83 -6.06 3.16
C ARG A 607 -10.14 -5.92 1.81
N GLY A 608 -10.26 -4.75 1.17
CA GLY A 608 -9.61 -4.50 -0.11
C GLY A 608 -8.09 -4.48 0.01
N THR A 609 -7.55 -3.98 1.12
CA THR A 609 -6.09 -3.85 1.30
C THR A 609 -5.42 -5.21 1.45
N LEU A 610 -6.05 -6.19 2.12
CA LEU A 610 -5.54 -7.56 2.15
C LEU A 610 -5.36 -8.16 0.76
N PHE A 611 -6.33 -7.92 -0.15
CA PHE A 611 -6.22 -8.36 -1.54
C PHE A 611 -5.08 -7.64 -2.26
N ARG A 612 -5.03 -6.31 -2.19
CA ARG A 612 -4.03 -5.49 -2.90
C ARG A 612 -2.60 -5.78 -2.44
N ILE A 613 -2.34 -5.88 -1.13
CA ILE A 613 -0.99 -6.20 -0.64
C ILE A 613 -0.59 -7.63 -1.03
N LEU A 614 -1.54 -8.58 -1.02
CA LEU A 614 -1.25 -9.95 -1.44
C LEU A 614 -0.98 -10.04 -2.95
N HIS A 615 -1.74 -9.30 -3.76
CA HIS A 615 -1.48 -9.14 -5.19
C HIS A 615 -0.03 -8.68 -5.43
N GLU A 616 0.41 -7.61 -4.75
CA GLU A 616 1.78 -7.10 -4.88
C GLU A 616 2.83 -8.11 -4.40
N VAL A 617 2.59 -8.84 -3.31
CA VAL A 617 3.49 -9.91 -2.83
C VAL A 617 3.62 -11.04 -3.86
N LEU A 618 2.52 -11.40 -4.51
CA LEU A 618 2.47 -12.46 -5.51
C LEU A 618 3.16 -12.09 -6.83
N HIS A 619 3.58 -10.84 -7.03
CA HIS A 619 4.53 -10.48 -8.08
C HIS A 619 5.95 -10.98 -7.81
N PHE A 620 6.31 -11.30 -6.56
CA PHE A 620 7.65 -11.77 -6.17
C PHE A 620 7.70 -13.26 -5.81
N CYS A 621 6.76 -13.74 -5.00
CA CYS A 621 6.78 -15.13 -4.52
C CYS A 621 5.54 -15.97 -4.94
N GLY A 622 5.61 -17.26 -4.64
CA GLY A 622 4.62 -18.30 -4.90
C GLY A 622 4.96 -19.20 -6.11
N LYS A 623 4.40 -20.42 -6.10
CA LYS A 623 4.64 -21.44 -7.12
C LYS A 623 4.04 -21.09 -8.49
N ARG A 624 4.88 -20.57 -9.39
CA ARG A 624 4.52 -20.10 -10.75
C ARG A 624 4.75 -21.07 -11.91
N LEU A 625 5.16 -22.31 -11.65
CA LEU A 625 5.42 -23.31 -12.71
C LEU A 625 6.27 -22.74 -13.87
N ARG A 626 7.34 -22.00 -13.54
CA ARG A 626 8.05 -21.07 -14.46
C ARG A 626 8.49 -21.72 -15.78
N CYS A 627 8.96 -22.97 -15.76
CA CYS A 627 9.31 -23.70 -16.99
C CYS A 627 8.10 -24.00 -17.89
N GLN A 628 6.94 -24.32 -17.30
CA GLN A 628 5.71 -24.58 -18.05
C GLN A 628 5.13 -23.27 -18.60
N ARG A 629 5.30 -22.15 -17.88
CA ARG A 629 4.84 -20.81 -18.30
C ARG A 629 5.30 -20.45 -19.71
N ALA A 630 6.56 -20.70 -20.03
CA ALA A 630 7.13 -20.41 -21.34
C ALA A 630 6.41 -21.18 -22.47
N ASN A 631 6.09 -22.46 -22.24
CA ASN A 631 5.36 -23.28 -23.22
C ASN A 631 3.94 -22.72 -23.45
N TYR A 632 3.22 -22.33 -22.40
CA TYR A 632 1.89 -21.74 -22.53
C TYR A 632 1.89 -20.39 -23.25
N PHE A 633 2.89 -19.54 -22.98
CA PHE A 633 3.10 -18.28 -23.69
C PHE A 633 3.28 -18.51 -25.20
N MET A 634 4.14 -19.46 -25.57
CA MET A 634 4.40 -19.81 -26.98
C MET A 634 3.18 -20.40 -27.68
N GLN A 635 2.40 -21.22 -26.99
CA GLN A 635 1.14 -21.74 -27.50
C GLN A 635 0.14 -20.59 -27.77
N ALA A 636 0.05 -19.61 -26.87
CA ALA A 636 -0.83 -18.46 -27.04
C ALA A 636 -0.45 -17.62 -28.27
N ILE A 637 0.84 -17.31 -28.45
CA ILE A 637 1.33 -16.59 -29.65
C ILE A 637 1.05 -17.39 -30.92
N SER A 638 1.30 -18.70 -30.91
CA SER A 638 1.08 -19.56 -32.08
C SER A 638 -0.40 -19.63 -32.46
N LEU A 639 -1.30 -19.72 -31.47
CA LEU A 639 -2.74 -19.66 -31.68
C LEU A 639 -3.20 -18.31 -32.21
N TYR A 640 -2.62 -17.19 -31.73
CA TYR A 640 -2.93 -15.88 -32.27
C TYR A 640 -2.59 -15.78 -33.76
N ILE A 641 -1.39 -16.21 -34.17
CA ILE A 641 -0.97 -16.24 -35.58
C ILE A 641 -1.99 -17.07 -36.40
N GLY A 642 -2.35 -18.26 -35.92
CA GLY A 642 -3.36 -19.11 -36.55
C GLY A 642 -4.73 -18.43 -36.64
N THR A 643 -5.18 -17.76 -35.58
CA THR A 643 -6.44 -17.00 -35.55
C THR A 643 -6.44 -15.89 -36.60
N VAL A 644 -5.35 -15.11 -36.71
CA VAL A 644 -5.26 -14.02 -37.70
C VAL A 644 -5.41 -14.57 -39.12
N PHE A 645 -4.69 -15.64 -39.47
CA PHE A 645 -4.80 -16.24 -40.80
C PHE A 645 -6.16 -16.88 -41.06
N GLY A 646 -6.74 -17.59 -40.08
CA GLY A 646 -8.08 -18.15 -40.17
C GLY A 646 -9.16 -17.08 -40.37
N GLN A 647 -9.12 -16.00 -39.59
CA GLN A 647 -10.06 -14.88 -39.72
C GLN A 647 -9.94 -14.17 -41.06
N MET A 648 -8.72 -13.94 -41.55
CA MET A 648 -8.52 -13.29 -42.85
C MET A 648 -9.03 -14.16 -44.00
N GLN A 649 -8.83 -15.48 -43.91
CA GLN A 649 -9.37 -16.42 -44.87
C GLN A 649 -10.90 -16.45 -44.82
N TYR A 650 -11.48 -16.47 -43.63
CA TYR A 650 -12.93 -16.42 -43.43
C TYR A 650 -13.53 -15.12 -44.01
N HIS A 651 -12.96 -13.96 -43.69
CA HIS A 651 -13.38 -12.67 -44.23
C HIS A 651 -13.30 -12.65 -45.77
N SER A 652 -12.21 -13.15 -46.35
CA SER A 652 -12.05 -13.22 -47.80
C SER A 652 -13.08 -14.12 -48.49
N LEU A 653 -13.56 -15.17 -47.81
CA LEU A 653 -14.43 -16.18 -48.40
C LEU A 653 -15.91 -15.98 -48.08
N VAL A 654 -16.25 -15.39 -46.93
CA VAL A 654 -17.63 -15.22 -46.43
C VAL A 654 -18.10 -13.78 -46.55
N GLU A 655 -17.22 -12.81 -46.31
CA GLU A 655 -17.55 -11.37 -46.35
C GLU A 655 -17.06 -10.70 -47.65
N GLY A 656 -16.47 -11.49 -48.55
CA GLY A 656 -15.99 -11.05 -49.86
C GLY A 656 -16.88 -11.48 -51.02
N GLU A 657 -16.52 -11.04 -52.23
CA GLU A 657 -17.25 -11.31 -53.48
C GLU A 657 -17.45 -12.82 -53.75
N PHE A 658 -16.60 -13.68 -53.20
CA PHE A 658 -16.70 -15.14 -53.35
C PHE A 658 -18.02 -15.68 -52.77
N PHE A 659 -18.36 -15.29 -51.53
CA PHE A 659 -19.62 -15.71 -50.90
C PHE A 659 -20.82 -15.18 -51.66
N GLU A 660 -20.82 -13.88 -51.98
CA GLU A 660 -21.92 -13.24 -52.69
C GLU A 660 -22.20 -13.94 -54.02
N THR A 661 -21.15 -14.29 -54.77
CA THR A 661 -21.29 -14.95 -56.06
C THR A 661 -21.88 -16.36 -55.91
N ILE A 662 -21.48 -17.10 -54.88
CA ILE A 662 -21.97 -18.46 -54.61
C ILE A 662 -23.39 -18.45 -54.04
N ALA A 663 -23.68 -17.54 -53.11
CA ALA A 663 -24.99 -17.34 -52.51
C ALA A 663 -26.02 -16.88 -53.57
N LEU A 664 -25.65 -15.96 -54.46
CA LEU A 664 -26.49 -15.56 -55.60
C LEU A 664 -26.77 -16.74 -56.56
N ALA A 665 -25.77 -17.59 -56.80
CA ALA A 665 -25.95 -18.79 -57.62
C ALA A 665 -26.94 -19.76 -56.97
N ALA A 666 -26.89 -19.93 -55.65
CA ALA A 666 -27.85 -20.72 -54.88
C ALA A 666 -29.26 -20.11 -54.90
N ALA A 667 -29.38 -18.82 -54.60
CA ALA A 667 -30.65 -18.07 -54.58
C ALA A 667 -31.37 -18.05 -55.93
N SER A 668 -30.64 -18.15 -57.04
CA SER A 668 -31.21 -18.22 -58.38
C SER A 668 -31.92 -19.54 -58.70
N ARG A 669 -31.74 -20.58 -57.86
CA ARG A 669 -32.22 -21.95 -58.11
C ARG A 669 -32.94 -22.61 -56.94
N LEU A 670 -32.85 -22.05 -55.74
CA LEU A 670 -33.47 -22.58 -54.52
C LEU A 670 -34.61 -21.67 -54.04
N SER A 671 -35.50 -22.20 -53.20
CA SER A 671 -36.46 -21.36 -52.47
C SER A 671 -35.75 -20.48 -51.43
N ALA A 672 -36.44 -19.50 -50.87
CA ALA A 672 -35.86 -18.60 -49.87
C ALA A 672 -35.40 -19.34 -48.59
N GLU A 673 -36.15 -20.35 -48.13
CA GLU A 673 -35.77 -21.18 -46.98
C GLU A 673 -34.55 -22.06 -47.27
N GLU A 674 -34.53 -22.73 -48.42
CA GLU A 674 -33.40 -23.57 -48.86
C GLU A 674 -32.13 -22.74 -49.14
N THR A 675 -32.29 -21.51 -49.62
CA THR A 675 -31.18 -20.56 -49.82
C THR A 675 -30.57 -20.17 -48.48
N ALA A 676 -31.40 -19.83 -47.47
CA ALA A 676 -30.92 -19.49 -46.14
C ALA A 676 -30.20 -20.69 -45.47
N GLU A 677 -30.71 -21.90 -45.65
CA GLU A 677 -30.06 -23.12 -45.18
C GLU A 677 -28.70 -23.36 -45.88
N MET A 678 -28.65 -23.18 -47.20
CA MET A 678 -27.40 -23.31 -47.97
C MET A 678 -26.38 -22.24 -47.57
N GLU A 679 -26.80 -20.99 -47.37
CA GLU A 679 -25.93 -19.90 -46.89
C GLU A 679 -25.34 -20.22 -45.52
N GLN A 680 -26.13 -20.77 -44.59
CA GLN A 680 -25.63 -21.19 -43.29
C GLN A 680 -24.65 -22.35 -43.41
N LYS A 681 -24.94 -23.36 -44.23
CA LYS A 681 -24.01 -24.48 -44.48
C LYS A 681 -22.68 -24.03 -45.08
N ILE A 682 -22.70 -23.07 -46.02
CA ILE A 682 -21.48 -22.50 -46.59
C ILE A 682 -20.64 -21.84 -45.48
N LYS A 683 -21.28 -21.03 -44.62
CA LYS A 683 -20.61 -20.40 -43.48
C LYS A 683 -20.02 -21.43 -42.51
N ASP A 684 -20.76 -22.50 -42.22
CA ASP A 684 -20.31 -23.57 -41.33
C ASP A 684 -19.10 -24.34 -41.92
N ILE A 685 -19.12 -24.68 -43.22
CA ILE A 685 -18.01 -25.34 -43.92
C ILE A 685 -16.76 -24.46 -43.90
N VAL A 686 -16.90 -23.18 -44.29
CA VAL A 686 -15.78 -22.25 -44.29
C VAL A 686 -15.24 -22.04 -42.88
N GLY A 687 -16.12 -21.86 -41.88
CA GLY A 687 -15.76 -21.73 -40.48
C GLY A 687 -14.93 -22.90 -39.97
N LYS A 688 -15.41 -24.13 -40.17
CA LYS A 688 -14.72 -25.39 -39.81
C LYS A 688 -13.29 -25.45 -40.35
N HIS A 689 -13.08 -25.11 -41.62
CA HIS A 689 -11.75 -25.16 -42.23
C HIS A 689 -10.85 -23.98 -41.81
N CYS A 690 -11.42 -22.81 -41.51
CA CYS A 690 -10.66 -21.71 -40.92
C CYS A 690 -10.19 -22.04 -39.49
N ASP A 691 -11.00 -22.75 -38.70
CA ASP A 691 -10.58 -23.32 -37.41
C ASP A 691 -9.52 -24.41 -37.56
N GLY A 692 -9.55 -25.15 -38.68
CA GLY A 692 -8.50 -26.08 -39.10
C GLY A 692 -7.15 -25.38 -39.31
N ILE A 693 -7.12 -24.30 -40.11
CA ILE A 693 -5.92 -23.46 -40.32
C ILE A 693 -5.35 -22.99 -38.98
N LYS A 694 -6.22 -22.52 -38.08
CA LYS A 694 -5.81 -22.06 -36.75
C LYS A 694 -5.11 -23.19 -35.96
N SER A 695 -5.72 -24.38 -35.93
CA SER A 695 -5.22 -25.53 -35.18
C SER A 695 -3.89 -26.05 -35.75
N ASP A 696 -3.79 -26.13 -37.08
CA ASP A 696 -2.62 -26.64 -37.78
C ASP A 696 -1.44 -25.66 -37.68
N ALA A 697 -1.69 -24.35 -37.79
CA ALA A 697 -0.66 -23.32 -37.58
C ALA A 697 -0.11 -23.35 -36.15
N ALA A 698 -0.98 -23.48 -35.16
CA ALA A 698 -0.57 -23.62 -33.77
C ALA A 698 0.24 -24.90 -33.54
N GLY A 699 -0.19 -26.03 -34.10
CA GLY A 699 0.51 -27.32 -34.00
C GLY A 699 1.89 -27.31 -34.66
N TYR A 700 2.01 -26.69 -35.84
CA TYR A 700 3.28 -26.59 -36.55
C TYR A 700 4.31 -25.77 -35.78
N LEU A 701 3.93 -24.57 -35.34
CA LEU A 701 4.82 -23.67 -34.61
C LEU A 701 5.29 -24.31 -33.31
N THR A 702 4.36 -24.86 -32.52
CA THR A 702 4.68 -25.51 -31.23
C THR A 702 5.58 -26.75 -31.36
N THR A 703 5.48 -27.50 -32.46
CA THR A 703 6.29 -28.70 -32.71
C THR A 703 7.71 -28.36 -33.22
N GLN A 704 7.84 -27.32 -34.05
CA GLN A 704 9.15 -26.84 -34.53
C GLN A 704 9.95 -26.13 -33.43
N THR A 705 9.25 -25.54 -32.45
CA THR A 705 9.83 -24.86 -31.30
C THR A 705 10.12 -25.86 -30.18
N ALA A 706 11.17 -26.70 -30.28
CA ALA A 706 11.64 -27.51 -29.14
C ALA A 706 12.21 -26.60 -28.02
N ILE A 707 11.31 -25.84 -27.37
CA ILE A 707 11.56 -24.80 -26.38
C ILE A 707 12.19 -25.40 -25.14
N GLU A 708 11.75 -26.58 -24.71
CA GLU A 708 12.35 -27.29 -23.58
C GLU A 708 13.82 -27.65 -23.85
N GLN A 709 14.16 -28.03 -25.09
CA GLN A 709 15.55 -28.29 -25.48
C GLN A 709 16.35 -26.99 -25.60
N TYR A 710 15.78 -25.93 -26.19
CA TYR A 710 16.47 -24.64 -26.30
C TYR A 710 16.69 -23.99 -24.92
N ILE A 711 15.66 -23.94 -24.07
CA ILE A 711 15.76 -23.40 -22.70
C ILE A 711 16.78 -24.22 -21.89
N SER A 712 16.73 -25.56 -21.93
CA SER A 712 17.68 -26.40 -21.18
C SER A 712 19.13 -26.33 -21.69
N LEU A 713 19.35 -25.96 -22.95
CA LEU A 713 20.69 -25.84 -23.55
C LEU A 713 21.28 -24.43 -23.48
N THR A 714 20.45 -23.39 -23.38
CA THR A 714 20.88 -22.00 -23.63
C THR A 714 20.63 -21.06 -22.45
N VAL A 715 19.71 -21.40 -21.54
CA VAL A 715 19.28 -20.53 -20.43
C VAL A 715 19.61 -21.23 -19.11
N PRO A 716 20.57 -20.72 -18.29
CA PRO A 716 20.85 -21.28 -16.98
C PRO A 716 19.57 -21.40 -16.14
N TYR A 717 19.41 -22.47 -15.35
CA TYR A 717 18.21 -22.64 -14.50
C TYR A 717 17.96 -21.42 -13.57
N ASN A 718 19.02 -20.71 -13.19
CA ASN A 718 18.96 -19.54 -12.32
C ASN A 718 18.41 -18.28 -13.02
N SER A 719 18.45 -18.18 -14.35
CA SER A 719 17.82 -17.06 -15.08
C SER A 719 16.32 -17.25 -15.29
N LEU A 720 15.72 -18.31 -14.71
CA LEU A 720 14.27 -18.56 -14.74
C LEU A 720 13.48 -17.71 -13.74
N PHE A 721 14.13 -16.87 -12.92
CA PHE A 721 13.49 -15.98 -11.93
C PHE A 721 13.43 -14.53 -12.43
N GLY A 722 12.27 -13.86 -12.31
CA GLY A 722 12.11 -12.43 -12.60
C GLY A 722 11.92 -12.03 -14.07
N THR A 723 12.31 -10.78 -14.38
CA THR A 723 12.22 -10.05 -15.66
C THR A 723 12.98 -10.70 -16.83
N PHE A 724 13.95 -11.57 -16.54
CA PHE A 724 14.82 -12.16 -17.55
C PHE A 724 14.11 -13.19 -18.44
N LEU A 725 13.11 -13.92 -17.92
CA LEU A 725 12.39 -14.93 -18.71
C LEU A 725 11.55 -14.33 -19.85
N SER A 726 11.06 -13.08 -19.70
CA SER A 726 10.27 -12.40 -20.73
C SER A 726 11.13 -11.93 -21.90
N GLU A 727 12.31 -11.38 -21.60
CA GLU A 727 13.27 -10.95 -22.64
C GLU A 727 13.83 -12.18 -23.38
N ASP A 728 14.19 -13.24 -22.65
CA ASP A 728 14.67 -14.49 -23.24
C ASP A 728 13.60 -15.17 -24.11
N ALA A 729 12.34 -15.22 -23.67
CA ALA A 729 11.24 -15.79 -24.47
C ALA A 729 10.99 -15.01 -25.76
N ARG A 730 11.11 -13.68 -25.71
CA ARG A 730 10.98 -12.81 -26.89
C ARG A 730 12.13 -13.00 -27.86
N GLU A 731 13.37 -13.03 -27.38
CA GLU A 731 14.55 -13.30 -28.21
C GLU A 731 14.46 -14.70 -28.86
N ILE A 732 13.99 -15.70 -28.11
CA ILE A 732 13.70 -17.04 -28.63
C ILE A 732 12.68 -16.96 -29.78
N LEU A 733 11.58 -16.23 -29.60
CA LEU A 733 10.56 -16.03 -30.64
C LEU A 733 11.15 -15.39 -31.90
N TYR A 734 11.94 -14.32 -31.75
CA TYR A 734 12.59 -13.67 -32.88
C TYR A 734 13.57 -14.60 -33.59
N HIS A 735 14.39 -15.35 -32.84
CA HIS A 735 15.32 -16.33 -33.40
C HIS A 735 14.61 -17.46 -34.14
N ILE A 736 13.40 -17.84 -33.72
CA ILE A 736 12.62 -18.88 -34.39
C ILE A 736 11.88 -18.31 -35.60
N LEU A 737 11.26 -17.14 -35.50
CA LEU A 737 10.35 -16.61 -36.51
C LEU A 737 11.05 -15.80 -37.62
N ILE A 738 12.06 -14.97 -37.30
CA ILE A 738 12.76 -14.14 -38.30
C ILE A 738 13.36 -14.98 -39.43
N PRO A 739 14.12 -16.06 -39.16
CA PRO A 739 14.71 -16.87 -40.22
C PRO A 739 13.67 -17.59 -41.09
N GLN A 740 12.49 -17.88 -40.51
CA GLN A 740 11.42 -18.59 -41.19
C GLN A 740 10.55 -17.67 -42.08
N VAL A 741 10.56 -16.36 -41.86
CA VAL A 741 9.80 -15.36 -42.64
C VAL A 741 10.64 -14.82 -43.82
N GLY A 742 11.97 -14.84 -43.70
CA GLY A 742 12.90 -14.47 -44.78
C GLY A 742 13.19 -12.97 -44.82
N CYS A 743 13.99 -12.47 -43.88
CA CYS A 743 14.38 -11.06 -43.84
C CYS A 743 15.59 -10.76 -44.73
N SER A 744 15.35 -10.59 -46.03
CA SER A 744 16.09 -9.60 -46.82
C SER A 744 15.14 -8.99 -47.85
N ALA A 745 15.04 -7.66 -47.86
CA ALA A 745 14.28 -6.95 -48.86
C ALA A 745 14.76 -7.38 -50.26
N MET A 746 13.84 -7.94 -51.06
CA MET A 746 14.00 -8.21 -52.50
C MET A 746 14.90 -9.36 -52.98
N GLU A 747 15.29 -10.35 -52.17
CA GLU A 747 15.98 -11.54 -52.71
C GLU A 747 15.28 -12.87 -52.38
N LYS A 748 14.53 -13.39 -53.38
CA LYS A 748 14.30 -14.79 -53.81
C LYS A 748 14.42 -15.98 -52.80
N GLY A 749 14.27 -15.78 -51.51
CA GLY A 749 14.26 -16.83 -50.49
C GLY A 749 12.83 -17.16 -50.05
N ASN A 750 12.38 -18.39 -50.30
CA ASN A 750 11.12 -18.90 -49.77
C ASN A 750 11.26 -19.13 -48.26
N GLY A 751 10.75 -18.21 -47.44
CA GLY A 751 10.66 -18.41 -45.99
C GLY A 751 9.91 -19.70 -45.66
N ILE A 752 10.48 -20.52 -44.77
CA ILE A 752 9.96 -21.84 -44.41
C ILE A 752 8.54 -21.74 -43.84
N LEU A 753 8.28 -20.77 -42.96
CA LEU A 753 6.96 -20.56 -42.35
C LEU A 753 5.95 -20.00 -43.37
N SER A 754 6.37 -19.04 -44.20
CA SER A 754 5.49 -18.49 -45.26
C SER A 754 5.08 -19.55 -46.27
N SER A 755 6.01 -20.43 -46.63
CA SER A 755 5.76 -21.56 -47.55
C SER A 755 4.83 -22.60 -46.93
N TRP A 756 5.05 -22.92 -45.65
CA TRP A 756 4.21 -23.85 -44.91
C TRP A 756 2.78 -23.30 -44.74
N LEU A 757 2.61 -22.05 -44.29
CA LEU A 757 1.30 -21.40 -44.16
C LEU A 757 0.57 -21.32 -45.51
N TYR A 758 1.29 -21.04 -46.60
CA TYR A 758 0.68 -21.04 -47.93
C TYR A 758 0.15 -22.43 -48.31
N GLN A 759 0.94 -23.48 -48.08
CA GLN A 759 0.51 -24.85 -48.33
C GLN A 759 -0.72 -25.21 -47.50
N ASP A 760 -0.72 -24.82 -46.22
CA ASP A 760 -1.75 -25.13 -45.26
C ASP A 760 -3.09 -24.46 -45.62
N ILE A 761 -3.07 -23.14 -45.82
CA ILE A 761 -4.23 -22.36 -46.25
C ILE A 761 -4.75 -22.86 -47.60
N SER A 762 -3.86 -23.19 -48.54
CA SER A 762 -4.25 -23.72 -49.86
C SER A 762 -4.91 -25.09 -49.78
N ARG A 763 -4.45 -25.95 -48.85
CA ARG A 763 -5.07 -27.25 -48.58
C ARG A 763 -6.49 -27.06 -48.06
N HIS A 764 -6.66 -26.25 -47.03
CA HIS A 764 -7.99 -25.99 -46.46
C HIS A 764 -8.92 -25.29 -47.43
N TYR A 765 -8.42 -24.36 -48.26
CA TYR A 765 -9.22 -23.76 -49.32
C TYR A 765 -9.73 -24.79 -50.34
N LYS A 766 -8.89 -25.76 -50.71
CA LYS A 766 -9.27 -26.85 -51.60
C LYS A 766 -10.31 -27.78 -50.97
N GLU A 767 -10.17 -28.09 -49.69
CA GLU A 767 -11.17 -28.88 -48.95
C GLU A 767 -12.52 -28.15 -48.84
N ILE A 768 -12.52 -26.83 -48.59
CA ILE A 768 -13.74 -26.00 -48.65
C ILE A 768 -14.41 -26.16 -50.02
N LEU A 769 -13.65 -26.03 -51.11
CA LEU A 769 -14.21 -26.14 -52.47
C LEU A 769 -14.77 -27.55 -52.76
N ASP A 770 -14.13 -28.61 -52.28
CA ASP A 770 -14.61 -30.00 -52.43
C ASP A 770 -15.92 -30.22 -51.65
N GLU A 771 -16.01 -29.75 -50.40
CA GLU A 771 -17.23 -29.86 -49.58
C GLU A 771 -18.37 -29.02 -50.18
N LEU A 772 -18.08 -27.79 -50.64
CA LEU A 772 -19.07 -26.94 -51.32
C LEU A 772 -19.58 -27.56 -52.62
N LEU A 773 -18.71 -28.16 -53.44
CA LEU A 773 -19.14 -28.86 -54.65
C LEU A 773 -20.08 -30.01 -54.32
N THR A 774 -19.79 -30.76 -53.27
CA THR A 774 -20.64 -31.88 -52.82
C THR A 774 -22.03 -31.40 -52.40
N GLU A 775 -22.13 -30.30 -51.64
CA GLU A 775 -23.42 -29.72 -51.25
C GLU A 775 -24.20 -29.14 -52.45
N PHE A 776 -23.51 -28.49 -53.38
CA PHE A 776 -24.13 -27.96 -54.61
C PHE A 776 -24.62 -29.08 -55.54
N GLU A 777 -23.86 -30.18 -55.66
CA GLU A 777 -24.29 -31.37 -56.40
C GLU A 777 -25.48 -32.07 -55.73
N GLY A 778 -25.46 -32.18 -54.40
CA GLY A 778 -26.56 -32.74 -53.60
C GLY A 778 -27.88 -31.96 -53.71
N THR A 779 -27.81 -30.67 -54.01
CA THR A 779 -28.96 -29.79 -54.29
C THR A 779 -29.29 -29.66 -55.78
N GLY A 780 -28.58 -30.37 -56.67
CA GLY A 780 -28.80 -30.36 -58.11
C GLY A 780 -28.28 -29.10 -58.84
N ILE A 781 -27.47 -28.28 -58.17
CA ILE A 781 -26.92 -27.04 -58.71
C ILE A 781 -25.55 -27.30 -59.34
N GLN A 782 -25.49 -27.35 -60.67
CA GLN A 782 -24.21 -27.33 -61.37
C GLN A 782 -23.70 -25.89 -61.50
N TYR A 783 -22.58 -25.58 -60.82
CA TYR A 783 -21.95 -24.27 -60.84
C TYR A 783 -20.51 -24.35 -61.37
N SER A 784 -20.32 -23.96 -62.63
CA SER A 784 -19.05 -24.13 -63.36
C SER A 784 -17.88 -23.33 -62.77
N GLN A 785 -18.15 -22.18 -62.15
CA GLN A 785 -17.09 -21.35 -61.56
C GLN A 785 -16.49 -21.99 -60.31
N LEU A 786 -17.28 -22.69 -59.50
CA LEU A 786 -16.78 -23.44 -58.34
C LEU A 786 -15.92 -24.62 -58.78
N ASN A 787 -16.30 -25.31 -59.86
CA ASN A 787 -15.47 -26.34 -60.49
C ASN A 787 -14.14 -25.79 -61.01
N ILE A 788 -14.14 -24.62 -61.67
CA ILE A 788 -12.91 -23.97 -62.13
C ILE A 788 -12.03 -23.55 -60.95
N ALA A 789 -12.63 -22.99 -59.89
CA ALA A 789 -11.91 -22.61 -58.67
C ALA A 789 -11.24 -23.83 -58.02
N ASN A 790 -11.95 -24.97 -57.95
CA ASN A 790 -11.41 -26.20 -57.37
C ASN A 790 -10.22 -26.75 -58.17
N GLN A 791 -10.35 -26.83 -59.51
CA GLN A 791 -9.25 -27.25 -60.38
C GLN A 791 -8.02 -26.34 -60.27
N LYS A 792 -8.25 -25.03 -60.13
CA LYS A 792 -7.19 -24.03 -59.95
C LYS A 792 -6.50 -24.18 -58.58
N ALA A 793 -7.26 -24.41 -57.51
CA ALA A 793 -6.73 -24.68 -56.18
C ALA A 793 -5.89 -25.96 -56.17
N GLU A 794 -6.37 -27.04 -56.81
CA GLU A 794 -5.64 -28.31 -56.93
C GLU A 794 -4.32 -28.15 -57.71
N TYR A 795 -4.32 -27.37 -58.80
CA TYR A 795 -3.12 -27.07 -59.57
C TYR A 795 -2.04 -26.38 -58.71
N TYR A 796 -2.42 -25.34 -57.97
CA TYR A 796 -1.45 -24.61 -57.12
C TYR A 796 -0.99 -25.45 -55.92
N LEU A 797 -1.87 -26.23 -55.30
CA LEU A 797 -1.52 -27.12 -54.19
C LEU A 797 -0.55 -28.24 -54.62
N LYS A 798 -0.59 -28.70 -55.88
CA LYS A 798 0.38 -29.69 -56.40
C LYS A 798 1.72 -29.07 -56.79
N ASN A 799 1.73 -27.84 -57.32
CA ASN A 799 2.90 -27.25 -57.98
C ASN A 799 3.63 -26.17 -57.16
N TRP A 800 3.16 -25.82 -55.95
CA TRP A 800 3.78 -24.76 -55.14
C TRP A 800 5.28 -24.98 -54.86
N ARG A 801 5.73 -26.24 -54.70
CA ARG A 801 7.15 -26.60 -54.46
C ARG A 801 8.06 -26.27 -55.64
N CYS A 802 7.48 -26.16 -56.84
CA CYS A 802 8.19 -25.79 -58.07
C CYS A 802 8.24 -24.27 -58.30
N GLY A 803 7.70 -23.47 -57.36
CA GLY A 803 7.57 -22.01 -57.51
C GLY A 803 6.29 -21.55 -58.21
N ASP A 804 5.41 -22.50 -58.57
CA ASP A 804 4.12 -22.22 -59.22
C ASP A 804 3.02 -22.15 -58.16
N PHE A 805 2.93 -21.00 -57.49
CA PHE A 805 1.90 -20.66 -56.51
C PHE A 805 1.20 -19.34 -56.86
N ASP A 806 0.04 -19.09 -56.25
CA ASP A 806 -0.63 -17.79 -56.41
C ASP A 806 0.17 -16.68 -55.72
N LYS A 807 0.80 -15.83 -56.54
CA LYS A 807 1.67 -14.75 -56.06
C LYS A 807 0.94 -13.75 -55.17
N LYS A 808 -0.37 -13.56 -55.36
CA LYS A 808 -1.16 -12.63 -54.54
C LYS A 808 -1.35 -13.19 -53.14
N SER A 809 -1.83 -14.43 -53.00
CA SER A 809 -1.97 -15.11 -51.70
C SER A 809 -0.65 -15.25 -50.95
N TYR A 810 0.44 -15.61 -51.65
CA TYR A 810 1.75 -15.73 -51.01
C TYR A 810 2.30 -14.37 -50.55
N ARG A 811 2.19 -13.32 -51.38
CA ARG A 811 2.59 -11.95 -50.99
C ARG A 811 1.76 -11.44 -49.81
N PHE A 812 0.47 -11.77 -49.77
CA PHE A 812 -0.42 -11.41 -48.66
C PHE A 812 0.05 -12.05 -47.34
N ILE A 813 0.37 -13.34 -47.33
CA ILE A 813 0.94 -14.03 -46.16
C ILE A 813 2.24 -13.35 -45.69
N GLN A 814 3.14 -13.02 -46.63
CA GLN A 814 4.38 -12.32 -46.29
C GLN A 814 4.13 -10.93 -45.70
N VAL A 815 3.20 -10.16 -46.26
CA VAL A 815 2.83 -8.83 -45.72
C VAL A 815 2.32 -8.95 -44.29
N ILE A 816 1.46 -9.92 -43.99
CA ILE A 816 0.94 -10.12 -42.63
C ILE A 816 2.07 -10.49 -41.66
N LEU A 817 2.93 -11.44 -42.03
CA LEU A 817 4.05 -11.86 -41.19
C LEU A 817 5.04 -10.71 -40.96
N HIS A 818 5.34 -9.90 -41.98
CA HIS A 818 6.20 -8.74 -41.80
C HIS A 818 5.57 -7.69 -40.88
N LYS A 819 4.25 -7.49 -40.94
CA LYS A 819 3.52 -6.57 -40.05
C LYS A 819 3.53 -7.09 -38.62
N PHE A 820 3.31 -8.39 -38.43
CA PHE A 820 3.44 -9.06 -37.14
C PHE A 820 4.85 -8.89 -36.56
N LEU A 821 5.90 -9.00 -37.37
CA LEU A 821 7.28 -8.73 -36.93
C LEU A 821 7.60 -7.24 -36.68
N GLY A 822 6.63 -6.33 -36.78
CA GLY A 822 6.82 -4.89 -36.55
C GLY A 822 7.47 -4.13 -37.71
N ASN A 823 7.63 -4.76 -38.88
CA ASN A 823 8.21 -4.10 -40.05
C ASN A 823 7.20 -3.12 -40.66
N ARG A 824 7.67 -1.96 -41.11
CA ARG A 824 6.89 -1.03 -41.93
C ARG A 824 6.77 -1.57 -43.35
N ILE A 825 5.54 -1.65 -43.86
CA ILE A 825 5.24 -2.18 -45.18
C ILE A 825 4.63 -1.08 -46.01
N PHE A 826 5.16 -0.89 -47.21
CA PHE A 826 4.63 0.06 -48.18
C PHE A 826 3.96 -0.70 -49.31
N LEU A 827 2.75 -0.27 -49.66
CA LEU A 827 2.01 -0.74 -50.82
C LEU A 827 2.66 -0.20 -52.11
N ASP A 828 2.26 -0.75 -53.25
CA ASP A 828 2.81 -0.39 -54.57
C ASP A 828 2.55 1.10 -54.95
N ASP A 829 1.64 1.79 -54.24
CA ASP A 829 1.33 3.22 -54.37
C ASP A 829 2.14 4.12 -53.41
N GLY A 830 3.03 3.54 -52.61
CA GLY A 830 3.87 4.24 -51.64
C GLY A 830 3.19 4.58 -50.31
N GLN A 831 1.92 4.20 -50.11
CA GLN A 831 1.27 4.33 -48.81
C GLN A 831 1.68 3.21 -47.86
N GLU A 832 1.80 3.53 -46.58
CA GLU A 832 2.03 2.53 -45.53
C GLU A 832 0.78 1.65 -45.37
N TYR A 833 0.97 0.34 -45.38
CA TYR A 833 -0.10 -0.61 -45.07
C TYR A 833 -0.44 -0.56 -43.58
N VAL A 834 -1.59 0.05 -43.26
CA VAL A 834 -2.07 0.19 -41.88
C VAL A 834 -3.31 -0.68 -41.67
N ARG A 835 -3.12 -1.83 -41.02
CA ARG A 835 -4.19 -2.62 -40.38
C ARG A 835 -4.05 -2.47 -38.86
N ARG A 836 -5.13 -2.05 -38.18
CA ARG A 836 -5.15 -1.80 -36.72
C ARG A 836 -5.59 -3.01 -35.90
N ASP A 837 -6.09 -4.05 -36.55
CA ASP A 837 -6.59 -5.31 -36.00
C ASP A 837 -5.49 -6.39 -35.85
N ILE A 838 -4.27 -6.13 -36.34
CA ILE A 838 -3.12 -7.03 -36.19
C ILE A 838 -2.13 -6.38 -35.22
N PHE A 839 -1.89 -7.06 -34.10
CA PHE A 839 -0.89 -6.69 -33.12
C PHE A 839 0.50 -7.12 -33.61
N SER A 840 1.49 -6.28 -33.37
CA SER A 840 2.89 -6.69 -33.54
C SER A 840 3.29 -7.73 -32.49
N LEU A 841 4.38 -8.46 -32.76
CA LEU A 841 4.94 -9.44 -31.86
C LEU A 841 5.33 -8.80 -30.52
N ASP A 842 5.90 -7.60 -30.54
CA ASP A 842 6.25 -6.85 -29.33
C ASP A 842 4.99 -6.51 -28.52
N GLU A 843 4.01 -5.84 -29.14
CA GLU A 843 2.76 -5.44 -28.46
C GLU A 843 2.03 -6.64 -27.86
N LEU A 844 1.94 -7.75 -28.60
CA LEU A 844 1.25 -8.95 -28.15
C LEU A 844 2.05 -9.70 -27.08
N SER A 845 3.37 -9.81 -27.23
CA SER A 845 4.23 -10.49 -26.26
C SER A 845 4.20 -9.78 -24.92
N ASP A 846 4.39 -8.46 -24.93
CA ASP A 846 4.33 -7.62 -23.73
C ASP A 846 2.96 -7.74 -23.07
N SER A 847 1.88 -7.67 -23.86
CA SER A 847 0.52 -7.77 -23.31
C SER A 847 0.24 -9.15 -22.71
N ILE A 848 0.61 -10.26 -23.37
CA ILE A 848 0.37 -11.61 -22.83
C ILE A 848 1.22 -11.85 -21.59
N LEU A 849 2.50 -11.47 -21.59
CA LEU A 849 3.40 -11.69 -20.45
C LEU A 849 2.94 -10.91 -19.22
N LEU A 850 2.56 -9.65 -19.39
CA LEU A 850 1.98 -8.85 -18.32
C LEU A 850 0.64 -9.43 -17.86
N VAL A 851 -0.24 -9.85 -18.78
CA VAL A 851 -1.50 -10.52 -18.41
C VAL A 851 -1.23 -11.81 -17.62
N MET A 852 -0.26 -12.63 -18.00
CA MET A 852 0.10 -13.83 -17.23
C MET A 852 0.59 -13.50 -15.82
N GLN A 853 1.33 -12.40 -15.64
CA GLN A 853 1.81 -11.94 -14.34
C GLN A 853 0.67 -11.41 -13.46
N GLU A 854 -0.16 -10.54 -14.01
CA GLU A 854 -1.30 -9.96 -13.31
C GLU A 854 -2.32 -11.05 -12.95
N LEU A 855 -2.73 -11.88 -13.92
CA LEU A 855 -3.67 -13.00 -13.70
C LEU A 855 -3.21 -13.96 -12.62
N TYR A 856 -1.90 -14.27 -12.58
CA TYR A 856 -1.36 -15.10 -11.52
C TYR A 856 -1.58 -14.44 -10.16
N SER A 857 -1.22 -13.16 -10.05
CA SER A 857 -1.28 -12.42 -8.80
C SER A 857 -2.74 -12.27 -8.31
N ASP A 858 -3.66 -11.90 -9.20
CA ASP A 858 -5.09 -11.77 -8.88
C ASP A 858 -5.73 -13.12 -8.53
N CYS A 859 -5.56 -14.13 -9.40
CA CYS A 859 -6.25 -15.39 -9.22
C CYS A 859 -5.74 -16.15 -7.98
N ILE A 860 -4.45 -16.06 -7.67
CA ILE A 860 -3.91 -16.66 -6.45
C ILE A 860 -4.33 -15.85 -5.23
N ALA A 861 -4.31 -14.52 -5.26
CA ALA A 861 -4.79 -13.71 -4.13
C ALA A 861 -6.26 -14.00 -3.80
N VAL A 862 -7.14 -14.05 -4.82
CA VAL A 862 -8.55 -14.43 -4.67
C VAL A 862 -8.70 -15.84 -4.11
N THR A 863 -7.90 -16.80 -4.59
CA THR A 863 -7.94 -18.20 -4.14
C THR A 863 -7.45 -18.36 -2.70
N VAL A 864 -6.42 -17.61 -2.32
CA VAL A 864 -5.85 -17.62 -0.97
C VAL A 864 -6.83 -16.99 0.01
N LEU A 865 -7.45 -15.85 -0.32
CA LEU A 865 -8.41 -15.16 0.54
C LEU A 865 -9.82 -15.77 0.52
N GLY A 866 -10.19 -16.49 -0.54
CA GLY A 866 -11.55 -16.98 -0.74
C GLY A 866 -12.54 -15.85 -1.04
N MET A 867 -12.16 -14.98 -1.98
CA MET A 867 -12.83 -13.72 -2.28
C MET A 867 -13.97 -13.88 -3.31
N ASN A 868 -15.11 -13.25 -3.05
CA ASN A 868 -16.26 -13.24 -3.96
C ASN A 868 -16.07 -12.20 -5.10
N ILE A 869 -16.87 -12.31 -6.16
CA ILE A 869 -16.78 -11.43 -7.34
C ILE A 869 -17.01 -9.96 -7.00
N GLU A 870 -18.00 -9.66 -6.14
CA GLU A 870 -18.30 -8.29 -5.74
C GLU A 870 -17.13 -7.65 -4.99
N ASP A 871 -16.46 -8.39 -4.11
CA ASP A 871 -15.31 -7.85 -3.40
C ASP A 871 -14.13 -7.65 -4.34
N PHE A 872 -13.89 -8.60 -5.26
CA PHE A 872 -12.77 -8.55 -6.20
C PHE A 872 -12.84 -7.30 -7.08
N LEU A 873 -13.99 -7.07 -7.72
CA LEU A 873 -14.19 -5.90 -8.57
C LEU A 873 -14.11 -4.60 -7.77
N LEU A 874 -14.69 -4.59 -6.58
CA LEU A 874 -14.73 -3.39 -5.74
C LEU A 874 -13.37 -3.06 -5.13
N ALA A 875 -12.48 -4.03 -4.92
CA ALA A 875 -11.13 -3.77 -4.40
C ALA A 875 -10.30 -2.83 -5.30
N PHE A 876 -10.44 -2.91 -6.62
CA PHE A 876 -9.79 -1.98 -7.55
C PHE A 876 -10.46 -0.59 -7.51
N VAL A 877 -11.79 -0.57 -7.54
CA VAL A 877 -12.58 0.66 -7.55
C VAL A 877 -12.41 1.46 -6.26
N TYR A 878 -12.30 0.79 -5.11
CA TYR A 878 -12.15 1.43 -3.80
C TYR A 878 -10.81 2.16 -3.64
N GLU A 879 -9.78 1.67 -4.32
CA GLU A 879 -8.47 2.32 -4.35
C GLU A 879 -8.42 3.45 -5.38
N MET A 880 -8.92 3.22 -6.60
CA MET A 880 -8.81 4.18 -7.70
C MET A 880 -9.88 5.28 -7.69
N TRP A 881 -10.98 5.08 -6.97
CA TRP A 881 -12.14 5.99 -6.91
C TRP A 881 -12.85 6.26 -8.25
N ASP A 882 -12.42 5.60 -9.32
CA ASP A 882 -12.88 5.80 -10.68
C ASP A 882 -12.92 4.47 -11.43
N ILE A 883 -14.05 4.16 -12.08
CA ILE A 883 -14.27 2.89 -12.80
C ILE A 883 -13.29 2.77 -13.98
N GLN A 884 -13.07 3.85 -14.72
CA GLN A 884 -12.24 3.85 -15.91
C GLN A 884 -10.76 3.76 -15.56
N GLN A 885 -10.34 4.29 -14.41
CA GLN A 885 -8.98 4.11 -13.91
C GLN A 885 -8.76 2.74 -13.25
N ALA A 886 -9.78 2.17 -12.61
CA ALA A 886 -9.75 0.80 -12.10
C ALA A 886 -9.68 -0.23 -13.23
N PHE A 887 -10.45 -0.01 -14.31
CA PHE A 887 -10.54 -0.91 -15.45
C PHE A 887 -10.41 -0.14 -16.79
N PRO A 888 -9.23 0.40 -17.13
CA PRO A 888 -9.02 1.11 -18.39
C PRO A 888 -9.20 0.21 -19.60
N VAL A 889 -9.72 0.78 -20.69
CA VAL A 889 -9.90 0.10 -21.97
C VAL A 889 -8.57 -0.01 -22.71
N THR A 890 -7.76 -0.99 -22.33
CA THR A 890 -6.50 -1.37 -22.98
C THR A 890 -6.54 -2.85 -23.36
N LEU A 891 -5.76 -3.27 -24.36
CA LEU A 891 -5.68 -4.67 -24.77
C LEU A 891 -5.36 -5.60 -23.58
N LEU A 892 -4.37 -5.19 -22.77
CA LEU A 892 -4.00 -5.86 -21.53
C LEU A 892 -5.21 -6.08 -20.61
N ASN A 893 -5.95 -5.02 -20.30
CA ASN A 893 -7.06 -5.11 -19.35
C ASN A 893 -8.27 -5.87 -19.89
N VAL A 894 -8.56 -5.75 -21.19
CA VAL A 894 -9.60 -6.55 -21.85
C VAL A 894 -9.27 -8.04 -21.71
N MET A 895 -8.02 -8.44 -22.01
CA MET A 895 -7.56 -9.82 -21.85
C MET A 895 -7.55 -10.29 -20.39
N ARG A 896 -7.10 -9.43 -19.47
CA ARG A 896 -7.04 -9.70 -18.02
C ARG A 896 -8.44 -9.93 -17.44
N VAL A 897 -9.35 -8.95 -17.54
CA VAL A 897 -10.70 -9.04 -16.94
C VAL A 897 -11.49 -10.21 -17.52
N GLY A 898 -11.43 -10.41 -18.85
CA GLY A 898 -12.10 -11.55 -19.50
C GLY A 898 -11.60 -12.91 -18.99
N ALA A 899 -10.29 -13.05 -18.77
CA ALA A 899 -9.71 -14.28 -18.25
C ALA A 899 -9.96 -14.46 -16.74
N GLU A 900 -9.85 -13.41 -15.91
CA GLU A 900 -10.08 -13.45 -14.46
C GLU A 900 -11.48 -13.94 -14.12
N LEU A 901 -12.49 -13.28 -14.69
CA LEU A 901 -13.89 -13.56 -14.39
C LEU A 901 -14.28 -14.96 -14.86
N ASN A 902 -13.68 -15.44 -15.95
CA ASN A 902 -13.85 -16.82 -16.42
C ASN A 902 -13.23 -17.85 -15.47
N ILE A 903 -11.95 -17.65 -15.09
CA ILE A 903 -11.20 -18.62 -14.28
C ILE A 903 -11.77 -18.72 -12.87
N LEU A 904 -12.09 -17.57 -12.26
CA LEU A 904 -12.47 -17.47 -10.86
C LEU A 904 -13.96 -17.72 -10.64
N TYR A 905 -14.81 -17.18 -11.52
CA TYR A 905 -16.26 -17.09 -11.30
C TYR A 905 -17.10 -17.71 -12.42
N GLY A 906 -16.48 -18.23 -13.48
CA GLY A 906 -17.18 -18.89 -14.60
C GLY A 906 -17.94 -17.95 -15.53
N VAL A 907 -17.69 -16.64 -15.46
CA VAL A 907 -18.34 -15.63 -16.31
C VAL A 907 -17.65 -15.61 -17.68
N THR A 908 -18.41 -15.65 -18.77
CA THR A 908 -17.87 -15.62 -20.14
C THR A 908 -18.30 -14.38 -20.91
N ASP A 909 -19.57 -14.02 -20.85
CA ASP A 909 -20.16 -13.04 -21.77
C ASP A 909 -20.58 -11.76 -21.06
N ARG A 910 -21.28 -11.92 -19.94
CA ARG A 910 -21.82 -10.83 -19.13
C ARG A 910 -22.04 -11.27 -17.70
N LEU A 911 -22.11 -10.32 -16.79
CA LEU A 911 -22.48 -10.57 -15.39
C LEU A 911 -23.92 -11.06 -15.29
N GLU A 912 -24.13 -12.12 -14.49
CA GLU A 912 -25.48 -12.62 -14.20
C GLU A 912 -26.25 -11.68 -13.27
N GLU A 913 -27.58 -11.76 -13.28
CA GLU A 913 -28.46 -10.92 -12.44
C GLU A 913 -28.16 -11.08 -10.93
N GLU A 914 -27.78 -12.28 -10.49
CA GLU A 914 -27.38 -12.53 -9.10
C GLU A 914 -26.09 -11.79 -8.74
N GLN A 915 -25.09 -11.83 -9.64
CA GLN A 915 -23.81 -11.13 -9.46
C GLN A 915 -24.00 -9.61 -9.47
N ARG A 916 -24.79 -9.09 -10.42
CA ARG A 916 -25.17 -7.67 -10.47
C ARG A 916 -25.87 -7.22 -9.19
N SER A 917 -26.82 -8.02 -8.71
CA SER A 917 -27.54 -7.74 -7.47
C SER A 917 -26.62 -7.76 -6.24
N ALA A 918 -25.65 -8.67 -6.19
CA ALA A 918 -24.65 -8.75 -5.12
C ALA A 918 -23.75 -7.50 -5.10
N ILE A 919 -23.24 -7.07 -6.26
CA ILE A 919 -22.42 -5.85 -6.40
C ILE A 919 -23.20 -4.61 -5.94
N ILE A 920 -24.43 -4.43 -6.44
CA ILE A 920 -25.28 -3.27 -6.08
C ILE A 920 -25.58 -3.27 -4.58
N LYS A 921 -25.94 -4.43 -4.02
CA LYS A 921 -26.21 -4.58 -2.59
C LYS A 921 -24.97 -4.26 -1.75
N LYS A 922 -23.78 -4.71 -2.17
CA LYS A 922 -22.51 -4.44 -1.48
C LYS A 922 -22.18 -2.96 -1.52
N CYS A 923 -22.26 -2.30 -2.68
CA CYS A 923 -22.05 -0.85 -2.77
C CYS A 923 -23.00 -0.08 -1.85
N GLY A 924 -24.31 -0.36 -1.91
CA GLY A 924 -25.29 0.28 -1.04
C GLY A 924 -25.06 0.00 0.45
N TYR A 925 -24.58 -1.20 0.80
CA TYR A 925 -24.19 -1.51 2.18
C TYR A 925 -23.03 -0.62 2.65
N TRP A 926 -21.98 -0.49 1.86
CA TRP A 926 -20.82 0.29 2.24
C TRP A 926 -21.11 1.80 2.28
N GLU A 927 -21.97 2.30 1.39
CA GLU A 927 -22.51 3.67 1.47
C GLU A 927 -23.19 3.92 2.81
N ASN A 928 -24.04 2.99 3.24
CA ASN A 928 -24.70 3.04 4.55
C ASN A 928 -23.72 2.92 5.73
N CYS A 929 -22.52 2.36 5.52
CA CYS A 929 -21.43 2.30 6.50
C CYS A 929 -20.50 3.54 6.44
N GLY A 930 -20.88 4.60 5.72
CA GLY A 930 -20.10 5.84 5.67
C GLY A 930 -19.03 5.86 4.62
N PHE A 931 -18.99 4.84 3.77
CA PHE A 931 -18.10 4.85 2.63
C PHE A 931 -18.67 5.77 1.55
N GLU A 932 -18.05 6.95 1.39
CA GLU A 932 -18.38 7.84 0.27
C GLU A 932 -17.78 7.29 -1.02
N TYR A 933 -18.60 7.05 -2.03
CA TYR A 933 -18.19 6.75 -3.39
C TYR A 933 -18.66 7.84 -4.35
N GLN A 934 -17.93 8.02 -5.46
CA GLN A 934 -18.51 8.62 -6.68
C GLN A 934 -18.80 7.50 -7.68
N LEU A 935 -19.42 6.41 -7.20
CA LEU A 935 -19.62 5.18 -7.96
C LEU A 935 -21.12 4.94 -8.17
N ASP A 936 -21.51 4.71 -9.41
CA ASP A 936 -22.79 4.11 -9.73
C ASP A 936 -22.55 2.61 -9.97
N ALA A 937 -23.03 1.77 -9.04
CA ALA A 937 -22.81 0.33 -9.09
C ALA A 937 -23.39 -0.31 -10.37
N SER A 938 -24.46 0.25 -10.92
CA SER A 938 -25.02 -0.22 -12.21
C SER A 938 -24.06 0.10 -13.36
N LYS A 939 -23.45 1.29 -13.37
CA LYS A 939 -22.44 1.64 -14.37
C LYS A 939 -21.19 0.78 -14.27
N LEU A 940 -20.80 0.35 -13.07
CA LEU A 940 -19.71 -0.61 -12.92
C LEU A 940 -20.05 -1.93 -13.62
N CYS A 941 -21.24 -2.49 -13.36
CA CYS A 941 -21.68 -3.72 -14.00
C CYS A 941 -21.73 -3.59 -15.52
N ASP A 942 -22.27 -2.48 -16.04
CA ASP A 942 -22.35 -2.24 -17.48
C ASP A 942 -20.96 -2.07 -18.11
N TRP A 943 -20.03 -1.41 -17.41
CA TRP A 943 -18.64 -1.28 -17.84
C TRP A 943 -17.91 -2.63 -17.92
N ILE A 944 -18.15 -3.53 -16.96
CA ILE A 944 -17.59 -4.88 -16.99
C ILE A 944 -18.17 -5.69 -18.17
N ASP A 945 -19.47 -5.58 -18.43
CA ASP A 945 -20.09 -6.21 -19.60
C ASP A 945 -19.51 -5.68 -20.93
N ASP A 946 -19.25 -4.37 -21.01
CA ASP A 946 -18.59 -3.77 -22.18
C ASP A 946 -17.16 -4.33 -22.39
N LEU A 947 -16.39 -4.51 -21.30
CA LEU A 947 -15.05 -5.14 -21.36
C LEU A 947 -15.13 -6.61 -21.80
N LEU A 948 -16.10 -7.37 -21.28
CA LEU A 948 -16.33 -8.77 -21.68
C LEU A 948 -16.74 -8.87 -23.15
N LYS A 949 -17.60 -7.97 -23.61
CA LYS A 949 -17.96 -7.87 -25.02
C LYS A 949 -16.75 -7.54 -25.89
N MET A 950 -15.89 -6.60 -25.49
CA MET A 950 -14.65 -6.31 -26.21
C MET A 950 -13.71 -7.51 -26.25
N TYR A 951 -13.64 -8.30 -25.18
CA TYR A 951 -12.86 -9.55 -25.15
C TYR A 951 -13.36 -10.57 -26.19
N GLN A 952 -14.68 -10.64 -26.40
CA GLN A 952 -15.29 -11.47 -27.45
C GLN A 952 -15.11 -10.88 -28.85
N ASP A 953 -15.38 -9.59 -29.04
CA ASP A 953 -15.28 -8.89 -30.33
C ASP A 953 -13.84 -8.92 -30.88
N MET A 954 -12.84 -8.86 -29.99
CA MET A 954 -11.42 -9.02 -30.34
C MET A 954 -10.97 -10.48 -30.51
N ASN A 955 -11.88 -11.44 -30.31
CA ASN A 955 -11.63 -12.87 -30.37
C ASN A 955 -10.47 -13.32 -29.45
N CYS A 956 -10.32 -12.69 -28.28
CA CYS A 956 -9.24 -12.97 -27.33
C CYS A 956 -9.29 -14.42 -26.82
N GLU A 957 -10.50 -14.97 -26.63
CA GLU A 957 -10.70 -16.35 -26.19
C GLU A 957 -10.00 -17.38 -27.10
N SER A 958 -9.86 -17.05 -28.40
CA SER A 958 -9.26 -17.95 -29.37
C SER A 958 -7.79 -18.30 -29.08
N PHE A 959 -7.04 -17.40 -28.44
CA PHE A 959 -5.60 -17.55 -28.18
C PHE A 959 -5.24 -17.46 -26.69
N MET A 960 -6.16 -16.99 -25.83
CA MET A 960 -5.96 -16.94 -24.37
C MET A 960 -6.16 -18.28 -23.67
N GLY A 961 -6.66 -19.32 -24.36
CA GLY A 961 -6.83 -20.67 -23.82
C GLY A 961 -5.62 -21.23 -23.06
N PRO A 962 -4.40 -21.26 -23.65
CA PRO A 962 -3.19 -21.70 -22.96
C PRO A 962 -2.86 -20.89 -21.70
N VAL A 963 -3.03 -19.57 -21.74
CA VAL A 963 -2.83 -18.69 -20.57
C VAL A 963 -3.81 -19.06 -19.46
N LYS A 964 -5.08 -19.29 -19.79
CA LYS A 964 -6.10 -19.72 -18.82
C LYS A 964 -5.77 -21.08 -18.19
N GLU A 965 -5.30 -22.04 -18.99
CA GLU A 965 -4.90 -23.36 -18.48
C GLU A 965 -3.67 -23.29 -17.56
N TYR A 966 -2.68 -22.46 -17.91
CA TYR A 966 -1.55 -22.15 -17.03
C TYR A 966 -2.01 -21.61 -15.66
N ILE A 967 -2.89 -20.62 -15.66
CA ILE A 967 -3.38 -20.00 -14.42
C ILE A 967 -4.23 -21.00 -13.62
N LYS A 968 -5.10 -21.79 -14.27
CA LYS A 968 -5.86 -22.86 -13.59
C LYS A 968 -4.94 -23.89 -12.93
N ALA A 969 -3.83 -24.26 -13.58
CA ALA A 969 -2.83 -25.15 -13.00
C ALA A 969 -2.19 -24.54 -11.75
N CYS A 970 -1.89 -23.24 -11.77
CA CYS A 970 -1.40 -22.50 -10.60
C CYS A 970 -2.45 -22.47 -9.47
N VAL A 971 -3.68 -22.06 -9.77
CA VAL A 971 -4.81 -21.98 -8.81
C VAL A 971 -5.05 -23.32 -8.12
N LYS A 972 -4.93 -24.44 -8.84
CA LYS A 972 -5.13 -25.79 -8.30
C LYS A 972 -4.17 -26.12 -7.16
N ILE A 973 -2.96 -25.56 -7.15
CA ILE A 973 -1.97 -25.74 -6.07
C ILE A 973 -2.48 -25.12 -4.77
N PHE A 974 -3.04 -23.90 -4.84
CA PHE A 974 -3.45 -23.13 -3.67
C PHE A 974 -4.87 -23.43 -3.19
N ARG A 975 -5.78 -23.82 -4.10
CA ARG A 975 -7.19 -24.10 -3.76
C ARG A 975 -7.34 -25.18 -2.68
N ASN A 976 -6.50 -26.21 -2.73
CA ASN A 976 -6.52 -27.33 -1.79
C ASN A 976 -5.53 -27.21 -0.63
N ASN A 977 -4.73 -26.14 -0.59
CA ASN A 977 -3.76 -25.95 0.48
C ASN A 977 -4.47 -25.46 1.76
N ARG A 978 -4.34 -26.20 2.86
CA ARG A 978 -4.92 -25.87 4.18
C ARG A 978 -4.10 -24.83 4.94
N ASP A 979 -2.86 -24.56 4.52
CA ASP A 979 -1.94 -23.63 5.16
C ASP A 979 -2.46 -22.19 5.15
N PHE A 980 -3.35 -21.86 4.21
CA PHE A 980 -3.97 -20.54 4.06
C PHE A 980 -5.35 -20.41 4.75
N SER A 981 -5.72 -21.35 5.62
CA SER A 981 -7.03 -21.35 6.28
C SER A 981 -7.21 -20.18 7.25
N SER A 982 -6.14 -19.75 7.93
CA SER A 982 -6.14 -18.57 8.81
C SER A 982 -6.47 -17.28 8.06
N GLU A 983 -5.89 -17.11 6.87
CA GLU A 983 -6.04 -15.95 5.99
C GLU A 983 -7.47 -15.87 5.47
N ARG A 984 -8.03 -17.01 5.02
CA ARG A 984 -9.45 -17.10 4.62
C ARG A 984 -10.39 -16.76 5.76
N SER A 985 -10.11 -17.29 6.95
CA SER A 985 -10.92 -17.02 8.14
C SER A 985 -10.86 -15.56 8.54
N PHE A 986 -9.67 -14.94 8.51
CA PHE A 986 -9.51 -13.52 8.79
C PHE A 986 -10.19 -12.66 7.72
N TYR A 987 -10.01 -12.97 6.44
CA TYR A 987 -10.66 -12.27 5.34
C TYR A 987 -12.19 -12.30 5.47
N LYS A 988 -12.79 -13.40 5.95
CA LYS A 988 -14.23 -13.44 6.25
C LYS A 988 -14.63 -12.50 7.39
N LEU A 989 -13.79 -12.31 8.40
CA LEU A 989 -14.05 -11.36 9.50
C LEU A 989 -14.02 -9.90 9.04
N THR A 990 -13.34 -9.57 7.94
CA THR A 990 -13.31 -8.20 7.39
C THR A 990 -14.57 -7.84 6.61
N ASP A 991 -15.47 -8.80 6.36
CA ASP A 991 -16.81 -8.50 5.87
C ASP A 991 -17.64 -7.96 7.03
N ILE A 992 -17.43 -6.69 7.36
CA ILE A 992 -18.05 -6.01 8.50
C ILE A 992 -19.55 -5.89 8.22
N GLU A 993 -20.33 -6.96 8.38
CA GLU A 993 -21.79 -6.99 8.17
C GLU A 993 -22.57 -6.32 9.31
N ASN A 994 -21.94 -6.24 10.48
CA ASN A 994 -22.49 -5.63 11.68
C ASN A 994 -21.35 -5.19 12.62
N ASN A 995 -21.70 -4.50 13.70
CA ASN A 995 -20.71 -3.94 14.62
C ASN A 995 -19.97 -4.99 15.44
N ASP A 996 -20.57 -6.16 15.70
CA ASP A 996 -19.87 -7.24 16.38
C ASP A 996 -18.72 -7.79 15.53
N ALA A 997 -18.95 -7.96 14.22
CA ALA A 997 -17.91 -8.37 13.27
C ALA A 997 -16.73 -7.36 13.23
N LEU A 998 -17.02 -6.06 13.29
CA LEU A 998 -15.98 -5.02 13.39
C LEU A 998 -15.10 -5.20 14.64
N TYR A 999 -15.72 -5.40 15.81
CA TYR A 999 -14.96 -5.59 17.05
C TYR A 999 -14.15 -6.91 17.03
N ASP A 1000 -14.71 -7.97 16.47
CA ASP A 1000 -14.02 -9.25 16.32
C ASP A 1000 -12.81 -9.13 15.37
N MET A 1001 -12.93 -8.34 14.29
CA MET A 1001 -11.82 -7.99 13.40
C MET A 1001 -10.74 -7.19 14.15
N LEU A 1002 -11.11 -6.13 14.87
CA LEU A 1002 -10.17 -5.30 15.63
C LEU A 1002 -9.43 -6.11 16.72
N ASP A 1003 -10.14 -6.97 17.45
CA ASP A 1003 -9.52 -7.85 18.44
C ASP A 1003 -8.55 -8.84 17.79
N SER A 1004 -8.88 -9.36 16.59
CA SER A 1004 -7.99 -10.25 15.84
C SER A 1004 -6.72 -9.53 15.38
N ILE A 1005 -6.85 -8.31 14.83
CA ILE A 1005 -5.72 -7.44 14.45
C ILE A 1005 -4.79 -7.21 15.65
N ILE A 1006 -5.36 -6.82 16.80
CA ILE A 1006 -4.60 -6.57 18.02
C ILE A 1006 -3.93 -7.86 18.53
N ARG A 1007 -4.59 -9.02 18.47
CA ARG A 1007 -3.99 -10.30 18.91
C ARG A 1007 -2.81 -10.72 18.03
N GLN A 1008 -2.95 -10.64 16.71
CA GLN A 1008 -1.87 -10.99 15.79
C GLN A 1008 -0.66 -10.07 15.99
N TRP A 1009 -0.92 -8.79 16.21
CA TRP A 1009 0.13 -7.85 16.62
C TRP A 1009 0.78 -8.22 17.97
N LYS A 1010 0.02 -8.64 18.99
CA LYS A 1010 0.62 -9.09 20.27
C LYS A 1010 1.46 -10.36 20.15
N MET A 1011 1.09 -11.27 19.26
CA MET A 1011 1.93 -12.44 18.99
C MET A 1011 3.31 -12.02 18.46
N LEU A 1012 3.33 -10.96 17.64
CA LEU A 1012 4.59 -10.34 17.22
C LEU A 1012 5.40 -9.75 18.35
N SER A 1013 4.84 -9.29 19.48
CA SER A 1013 5.65 -8.79 20.60
C SER A 1013 6.17 -9.90 21.51
N ALA A 1014 5.45 -11.03 21.64
CA ALA A 1014 5.80 -12.13 22.55
C ALA A 1014 6.80 -13.17 21.98
N ALA A 1015 6.85 -13.37 20.66
CA ALA A 1015 7.44 -14.57 20.02
C ALA A 1015 9.00 -14.75 19.98
N LYS A 1016 9.81 -14.19 20.90
CA LYS A 1016 11.26 -14.49 20.92
C LYS A 1016 11.86 -14.92 22.27
N GLN A 1017 11.06 -15.40 23.22
CA GLN A 1017 11.62 -16.14 24.36
C GLN A 1017 11.83 -17.64 24.09
N GLU A 1018 11.24 -18.22 23.05
CA GLU A 1018 11.40 -19.65 22.74
C GLU A 1018 12.61 -19.94 21.82
N ALA A 1019 12.97 -19.04 20.90
CA ALA A 1019 14.08 -19.26 19.95
C ALA A 1019 15.49 -18.92 20.50
N VAL A 1020 15.61 -18.57 21.79
CA VAL A 1020 16.91 -18.36 22.48
C VAL A 1020 17.12 -19.46 23.53
N LYS A 1021 16.37 -20.56 23.44
CA LYS A 1021 16.50 -21.76 24.28
C LYS A 1021 16.97 -22.99 23.49
N GLU A 1022 17.23 -22.85 22.20
CA GLU A 1022 18.04 -23.77 21.38
C GLU A 1022 19.35 -23.07 21.03
#